data_AF-A0A3B1AZB9-F1
#
_entry.id   AF-A0A3B1AZB9-F1
#
_cell.length_a   1.000
_cell.length_b   1.000
_cell.length_c   1.000
_cell.angle_alpha   90.00
_cell.angle_beta   90.00
_cell.angle_gamma   90.00
#
_symmetry.space_group_name_H-M   'P 1'
#
loop_
_entity.id
_entity.type
_entity.pdbx_description
1 polymer ?
#
loop_
_entity_poly.entity_id
_entity_poly.type
_entity_poly.pdbx_seq_one_letter_code
_entity_poly.pdbx_strand_id
1 'polypeptide(L)'
;MNYRLPFSRTTLSLSLTALLLVSGNASAEWVADTGADGLNGSNGLDGNPGTNGGNGGIGGNAAASANADDATNYAIANGGSGGFGGNGGNGTVSGADSGSGGNGGAGGNADARASLLTPGFSITGDVRTSVSATGGAGNYGGRAGRAGGSGGAVGFTGNSGNGGSGFAEAGIRGSGNVDATGTARGGEGGGVYYDSYFGRTVNAGNGGSASLGRVYGESTGGGYVSVYGQGVGGAGGNATGRGVSAGDGASVNLVNAVDGDTTGRLTLSQTASGGASGDTNYGTAGRAGNAGSMLEKTTSSSALIIRTDASGGAGGHKNLYSGLPGIAESGGIAEASTRGVNTATGTVDVIATASGGSGGNGYNGNQGARGGQAMASAEGNSAGSLRVQAIARGGRGGVTTRTGKMERGGRAAAMASATGLWGSAGATASSGAATGRNYVQTAATAQVGDTSASVAVTSNTKASASMGEGMSDRTLLTDTQAAAFADLLPSTVDAAAVMQGNANVEAALNPEDALAIGLLGGAYSQGSVEGVSNTYSSVIKLKLDMDGQADGSLQLGLLDPLFTGTHGFDSLYLRVDVEGVQVTNMGFTDLGTALAFFDDTVLNYGFWQDQISSDNVLDIRFYLDLNEQHLGEGFNTNFIVGVSAVPVPAAVWLFGSGLLGLLGVARKRQ
;
A
#
# COMPACT_ATOMS: atom_id res chain seq x y z
N MET A 1 -29.74 58.25 69.72
CA MET A 1 -30.78 59.27 69.41
C MET A 1 -31.18 59.13 67.95
N ASN A 2 -32.41 59.52 67.63
CA ASN A 2 -32.99 59.74 66.29
C ASN A 2 -33.30 58.50 65.41
N TYR A 3 -34.58 58.11 65.47
CA TYR A 3 -35.32 57.43 64.41
C TYR A 3 -35.39 58.29 63.13
N ARG A 4 -35.49 57.65 61.95
CA ARG A 4 -36.60 57.81 60.98
C ARG A 4 -36.41 56.95 59.72
N LEU A 5 -37.44 56.17 59.39
CA LEU A 5 -37.78 55.77 58.01
C LEU A 5 -38.91 56.69 57.52
N PRO A 6 -39.06 56.92 56.21
CA PRO A 6 -40.28 56.41 55.55
C PRO A 6 -40.12 55.90 54.11
N PHE A 7 -41.14 55.15 53.65
CA PHE A 7 -41.34 54.65 52.28
C PHE A 7 -42.06 55.66 51.36
N SER A 8 -41.73 55.65 50.06
CA SER A 8 -42.68 55.64 48.90
C SER A 8 -41.85 55.53 47.59
N ARG A 9 -42.03 54.57 46.67
CA ARG A 9 -43.15 54.37 45.71
C ARG A 9 -43.42 55.66 44.88
N THR A 10 -43.51 55.67 43.53
CA THR A 10 -43.58 54.61 42.49
C THR A 10 -43.46 55.24 41.08
N THR A 11 -43.13 54.43 40.04
CA THR A 11 -43.42 54.64 38.57
C THR A 11 -42.84 55.89 37.89
N LEU A 12 -42.39 55.96 36.63
CA LEU A 12 -42.30 55.08 35.42
C LEU A 12 -41.03 55.60 34.61
N SER A 13 -40.51 55.09 33.49
CA SER A 13 -40.95 54.09 32.48
C SER A 13 -39.74 53.48 31.70
N LEU A 14 -40.01 52.86 30.55
CA LEU A 14 -39.14 52.16 29.58
C LEU A 14 -37.89 52.93 29.07
N SER A 15 -36.75 52.23 29.05
CA SER A 15 -35.91 52.14 27.83
C SER A 15 -35.23 50.76 27.72
N LEU A 16 -35.44 50.14 26.57
CA LEU A 16 -34.91 48.85 26.13
C LEU A 16 -33.36 48.82 26.04
N THR A 17 -32.78 47.62 25.93
CA THR A 17 -31.41 47.31 25.43
C THR A 17 -30.25 47.30 26.43
N ALA A 18 -30.05 46.16 27.09
CA ALA A 18 -28.73 45.50 27.26
C ALA A 18 -28.90 44.18 28.05
N LEU A 19 -29.59 43.20 27.46
CA LEU A 19 -29.46 41.82 27.91
C LEU A 19 -28.04 41.39 27.53
N LEU A 20 -27.10 41.44 28.48
CA LEU A 20 -25.74 40.96 28.28
C LEU A 20 -25.76 39.42 28.25
N LEU A 21 -26.23 38.88 27.13
CA LEU A 21 -25.82 37.57 26.65
C LEU A 21 -24.30 37.65 26.48
N VAL A 22 -23.57 37.31 27.54
CA VAL A 22 -22.20 36.84 27.40
C VAL A 22 -22.32 35.48 26.73
N SER A 23 -22.45 35.50 25.41
CA SER A 23 -21.99 34.40 24.57
C SER A 23 -20.49 34.31 24.83
N GLY A 24 -20.13 33.54 25.87
CA GLY A 24 -18.74 33.19 26.10
C GLY A 24 -18.25 32.56 24.81
N ASN A 25 -17.25 33.19 24.19
CA ASN A 25 -16.49 32.50 23.15
C ASN A 25 -15.99 31.23 23.83
N ALA A 26 -16.43 30.06 23.35
CA ALA A 26 -15.91 28.80 23.85
C ALA A 26 -14.38 28.88 23.73
N SER A 27 -13.69 28.78 24.86
CA SER A 27 -12.24 28.77 24.85
C SER A 27 -11.82 27.58 23.99
N ALA A 28 -10.79 27.76 23.17
CA ALA A 28 -10.13 26.61 22.59
C ALA A 28 -9.08 26.17 23.61
N GLU A 29 -9.18 24.96 24.16
CA GLU A 29 -8.04 24.42 24.89
C GLU A 29 -6.97 24.01 23.88
N TRP A 30 -5.83 24.69 23.94
CA TRP A 30 -4.69 24.44 23.06
C TRP A 30 -3.46 24.18 23.91
N VAL A 31 -2.99 22.93 23.89
CA VAL A 31 -1.81 22.48 24.63
C VAL A 31 -0.76 22.02 23.64
N ALA A 32 0.42 22.63 23.71
CA ALA A 32 1.57 22.21 22.94
C ALA A 32 2.76 21.97 23.87
N ASP A 33 3.44 20.84 23.69
CA ASP A 33 4.67 20.50 24.39
C ASP A 33 5.76 20.07 23.39
N THR A 34 7.01 20.35 23.73
CA THR A 34 8.16 20.00 22.89
C THR A 34 9.33 19.64 23.78
N GLY A 35 9.78 18.39 23.65
CA GLY A 35 10.88 17.86 24.43
C GLY A 35 12.19 18.55 24.08
N ALA A 36 13.02 18.82 25.08
CA ALA A 36 14.34 19.40 24.87
C ALA A 36 15.25 18.45 24.08
N ASP A 37 16.06 18.96 23.14
CA ASP A 37 17.05 18.14 22.44
C ASP A 37 18.09 17.56 23.41
N GLY A 38 18.56 16.35 23.12
CA GLY A 38 19.60 15.66 23.86
C GLY A 38 20.96 16.37 23.72
N LEU A 39 21.68 16.50 24.83
CA LEU A 39 23.01 17.12 24.82
C LEU A 39 24.01 16.30 23.99
N ASN A 40 24.86 16.97 23.22
CA ASN A 40 25.93 16.32 22.48
C ASN A 40 26.99 15.72 23.43
N GLY A 41 27.47 14.52 23.08
CA GLY A 41 28.57 13.88 23.76
C GLY A 41 29.87 14.66 23.61
N SER A 42 30.63 14.79 24.69
CA SER A 42 31.95 15.42 24.67
C SER A 42 32.93 14.63 23.81
N ASN A 43 33.72 15.29 22.96
CA ASN A 43 34.85 14.64 22.30
C ASN A 43 35.86 14.14 23.35
N GLY A 44 36.44 12.97 23.11
CA GLY A 44 37.59 12.46 23.83
C GLY A 44 38.83 13.33 23.56
N LEU A 45 39.64 13.48 24.60
CA LEU A 45 40.96 14.09 24.54
C LEU A 45 41.98 13.12 23.94
N ASP A 46 42.85 13.65 23.08
CA ASP A 46 44.03 12.98 22.54
C ASP A 46 45.02 12.64 23.68
N GLY A 47 45.64 11.46 23.65
CA GLY A 47 46.47 10.97 24.75
C GLY A 47 47.24 9.68 24.46
N ASN A 48 47.72 9.03 25.52
CA ASN A 48 48.31 7.69 25.46
C ASN A 48 47.75 6.82 26.62
N PRO A 49 46.64 6.09 26.41
CA PRO A 49 45.81 6.06 25.20
C PRO A 49 44.96 7.33 25.02
N GLY A 50 44.41 7.53 23.82
CA GLY A 50 43.37 8.52 23.57
C GLY A 50 42.07 8.15 24.31
N THR A 51 41.36 9.14 24.83
CA THR A 51 40.14 8.90 25.63
C THR A 51 38.90 8.74 24.75
N ASN A 52 37.90 7.99 25.23
CA ASN A 52 36.65 7.79 24.49
C ASN A 52 35.81 9.09 24.42
N GLY A 53 35.07 9.25 23.33
CA GLY A 53 34.00 10.24 23.23
C GLY A 53 32.79 9.85 24.08
N GLY A 54 32.11 10.84 24.64
CA GLY A 54 30.86 10.66 25.37
C GLY A 54 29.70 10.33 24.43
N ASN A 55 28.69 9.63 24.93
CA ASN A 55 27.45 9.41 24.17
C ASN A 55 26.64 10.71 24.07
N GLY A 56 25.86 10.85 23.01
CA GLY A 56 24.78 11.83 22.94
C GLY A 56 23.67 11.49 23.94
N GLY A 57 23.13 12.52 24.58
CA GLY A 57 21.95 12.40 25.44
C GLY A 57 20.70 12.03 24.66
N ILE A 58 19.75 11.38 25.31
CA ILE A 58 18.44 11.07 24.73
C ILE A 58 17.63 12.37 24.65
N GLY A 59 16.86 12.55 23.58
CA GLY A 59 15.92 13.65 23.46
C GLY A 59 14.81 13.58 24.51
N GLY A 60 14.38 14.72 25.02
CA GLY A 60 13.30 14.81 25.99
C GLY A 60 11.98 14.30 25.41
N ASN A 61 11.18 13.63 26.22
CA ASN A 61 9.81 13.30 25.85
C ASN A 61 8.93 14.57 25.88
N ALA A 62 7.85 14.58 25.10
CA ALA A 62 6.80 15.58 25.15
C ALA A 62 5.44 14.94 25.47
N ALA A 63 4.63 15.61 26.30
CA ALA A 63 3.28 15.21 26.64
C ALA A 63 2.32 16.41 26.59
N ALA A 64 1.41 16.41 25.61
CA ALA A 64 0.38 17.43 25.48
C ALA A 64 -1.00 16.82 25.76
N SER A 65 -1.78 17.43 26.66
CA SER A 65 -3.07 16.91 27.08
C SER A 65 -4.09 18.05 27.18
N ALA A 66 -4.99 18.16 26.21
CA ALA A 66 -6.09 19.13 26.19
C ALA A 66 -7.41 18.44 26.61
N ASN A 67 -7.65 18.41 27.93
CA ASN A 67 -8.87 17.83 28.51
C ASN A 67 -9.77 18.92 29.13
N ALA A 68 -10.64 19.51 28.30
CA ALA A 68 -11.62 20.51 28.69
C ALA A 68 -12.99 20.19 28.09
N ASP A 69 -14.04 20.72 28.72
CA ASP A 69 -15.42 20.65 28.22
C ASP A 69 -15.73 21.75 27.19
N ASP A 70 -14.72 22.07 26.36
CA ASP A 70 -14.72 23.16 25.40
C ASP A 70 -15.07 22.67 23.98
N ALA A 71 -15.65 23.57 23.17
CA ALA A 71 -16.08 23.24 21.80
C ALA A 71 -14.93 22.81 20.88
N THR A 72 -13.68 23.21 21.21
CA THR A 72 -12.52 22.81 20.44
C THR A 72 -11.30 22.50 21.31
N ASN A 73 -10.78 21.27 21.22
CA ASN A 73 -9.62 20.81 22.00
C ASN A 73 -8.47 20.41 21.05
N TYR A 74 -7.26 20.89 21.34
CA TYR A 74 -6.07 20.70 20.51
C TYR A 74 -4.85 20.31 21.33
N ALA A 75 -4.21 19.18 21.00
CA ALA A 75 -2.97 18.75 21.65
C ALA A 75 -1.85 18.45 20.64
N ILE A 76 -0.67 19.02 20.84
CA ILE A 76 0.50 18.83 19.97
C ILE A 76 1.71 18.46 20.82
N ALA A 77 2.23 17.24 20.66
CA ALA A 77 3.45 16.79 21.32
C ALA A 77 4.55 16.51 20.29
N ASN A 78 5.74 17.10 20.48
CA ASN A 78 6.91 16.85 19.65
C ASN A 78 8.09 16.38 20.52
N GLY A 79 8.54 15.14 20.35
CA GLY A 79 9.71 14.64 21.06
C GLY A 79 10.98 15.39 20.65
N GLY A 80 11.88 15.64 21.60
CA GLY A 80 13.17 16.26 21.33
C GLY A 80 14.08 15.33 20.52
N SER A 81 14.99 15.89 19.74
CA SER A 81 15.98 15.10 19.00
C SER A 81 17.02 14.50 19.95
N GLY A 82 17.63 13.37 19.60
CA GLY A 82 18.80 12.88 20.33
C GLY A 82 20.03 13.79 20.16
N GLY A 83 21.00 13.68 21.05
CA GLY A 83 22.30 14.36 20.91
C GLY A 83 23.25 13.63 19.96
N PHE A 84 24.21 14.33 19.37
CA PHE A 84 25.30 13.71 18.62
C PHE A 84 26.27 12.96 19.55
N GLY A 85 26.81 11.82 19.12
CA GLY A 85 27.89 11.14 19.80
C GLY A 85 29.23 11.90 19.67
N GLY A 86 29.99 12.01 20.76
CA GLY A 86 31.31 12.63 20.76
C GLY A 86 32.34 11.75 20.05
N ASN A 87 33.30 12.37 19.35
CA ASN A 87 34.39 11.64 18.70
C ASN A 87 35.41 11.13 19.74
N GLY A 88 36.05 9.99 19.47
CA GLY A 88 37.16 9.50 20.29
C GLY A 88 38.46 10.29 20.05
N GLY A 89 39.26 10.45 21.09
CA GLY A 89 40.57 11.11 21.03
C GLY A 89 41.64 10.25 20.35
N ASN A 90 42.62 10.88 19.71
CA ASN A 90 43.73 10.19 19.03
C ASN A 90 44.79 9.66 20.01
N GLY A 91 45.48 8.59 19.62
CA GLY A 91 46.74 8.17 20.24
C GLY A 91 47.88 9.09 19.80
N THR A 92 48.61 9.71 20.73
CA THR A 92 49.58 10.77 20.43
C THR A 92 51.02 10.32 20.23
N VAL A 93 51.36 9.07 20.62
CA VAL A 93 52.71 8.50 20.49
C VAL A 93 52.67 7.13 19.81
N SER A 94 53.80 6.64 19.28
CA SER A 94 53.82 5.32 18.62
C SER A 94 53.44 4.20 19.60
N GLY A 95 52.47 3.38 19.20
CA GLY A 95 51.90 2.32 20.05
C GLY A 95 50.73 2.78 20.92
N ALA A 96 50.32 4.06 20.87
CA ALA A 96 49.18 4.55 21.64
C ALA A 96 47.85 4.16 21.00
N ASP A 97 46.99 3.49 21.77
CA ASP A 97 45.60 3.23 21.38
C ASP A 97 44.81 4.53 21.27
N SER A 98 43.76 4.54 20.45
CA SER A 98 42.83 5.67 20.35
C SER A 98 41.48 5.39 21.01
N GLY A 99 40.78 6.47 21.35
CA GLY A 99 39.44 6.42 21.90
C GLY A 99 38.41 5.97 20.88
N SER A 100 37.40 5.26 21.37
CA SER A 100 36.16 5.02 20.62
C SER A 100 35.30 6.28 20.60
N GLY A 101 34.52 6.47 19.54
CA GLY A 101 33.45 7.46 19.50
C GLY A 101 32.25 6.98 20.33
N GLY A 102 31.55 7.93 20.97
CA GLY A 102 30.32 7.67 21.70
C GLY A 102 29.13 7.45 20.77
N ASN A 103 28.12 6.75 21.25
CA ASN A 103 26.88 6.52 20.49
C ASN A 103 26.07 7.82 20.36
N GLY A 104 25.27 7.93 19.30
CA GLY A 104 24.27 8.98 19.16
C GLY A 104 23.08 8.73 20.09
N GLY A 105 22.45 9.82 20.51
CA GLY A 105 21.24 9.80 21.33
C GLY A 105 20.02 9.37 20.53
N ALA A 106 19.12 8.63 21.16
CA ALA A 106 17.78 8.38 20.61
C ALA A 106 16.91 9.63 20.71
N GLY A 107 15.93 9.77 19.82
CA GLY A 107 14.90 10.80 19.92
C GLY A 107 13.92 10.51 21.06
N GLY A 108 13.32 11.56 21.60
CA GLY A 108 12.31 11.50 22.64
C GLY A 108 10.93 11.09 22.10
N ASN A 109 10.09 10.54 22.97
CA ASN A 109 8.73 10.13 22.61
C ASN A 109 7.75 11.30 22.69
N ALA A 110 6.65 11.22 21.95
CA ALA A 110 5.54 12.18 21.99
C ALA A 110 4.21 11.49 22.34
N ASP A 111 3.48 12.04 23.29
CA ASP A 111 2.14 11.62 23.70
C ASP A 111 1.18 12.81 23.61
N ALA A 112 0.19 12.76 22.70
CA ALA A 112 -0.81 13.82 22.52
C ALA A 112 -2.23 13.29 22.76
N ARG A 113 -2.92 13.83 23.77
CA ARG A 113 -4.31 13.50 24.10
C ARG A 113 -5.21 14.72 24.07
N ALA A 114 -6.44 14.56 23.58
CA ALA A 114 -7.46 15.59 23.74
C ALA A 114 -8.84 14.96 23.92
N SER A 115 -9.50 15.27 25.04
CA SER A 115 -10.79 14.68 25.41
C SER A 115 -11.71 15.67 26.10
N LEU A 116 -12.99 15.31 26.30
CA LEU A 116 -13.85 16.04 27.23
C LEU A 116 -13.44 15.72 28.67
N LEU A 117 -13.39 16.73 29.53
CA LEU A 117 -13.01 16.57 30.94
C LEU A 117 -14.08 15.81 31.72
N THR A 118 -15.36 16.08 31.44
CA THR A 118 -16.50 15.48 32.13
C THR A 118 -17.03 14.26 31.37
N PRO A 119 -16.94 13.03 31.93
CA PRO A 119 -17.48 11.84 31.29
C PRO A 119 -18.98 11.96 31.02
N GLY A 120 -19.40 11.65 29.79
CA GLY A 120 -20.80 11.76 29.37
C GLY A 120 -21.29 13.17 29.04
N PHE A 121 -20.46 14.21 29.23
CA PHE A 121 -20.81 15.57 28.79
C PHE A 121 -20.97 15.64 27.27
N SER A 122 -21.84 16.55 26.82
CA SER A 122 -22.12 16.84 25.42
C SER A 122 -22.22 18.35 25.26
N ILE A 123 -21.37 18.93 24.43
CA ILE A 123 -21.40 20.36 24.13
C ILE A 123 -22.60 20.66 23.22
N THR A 124 -23.20 21.85 23.37
CA THR A 124 -24.27 22.30 22.47
C THR A 124 -23.67 22.93 21.22
N GLY A 125 -24.07 22.45 20.06
CA GLY A 125 -23.55 22.92 18.76
C GLY A 125 -22.39 22.08 18.22
N ASP A 126 -21.67 22.66 17.27
CA ASP A 126 -20.59 22.01 16.54
C ASP A 126 -19.31 21.95 17.39
N VAL A 127 -18.55 20.84 17.26
CA VAL A 127 -17.36 20.56 18.06
C VAL A 127 -16.21 19.99 17.22
N ARG A 128 -14.96 20.21 17.67
CA ARG A 128 -13.77 19.64 17.03
C ARG A 128 -12.68 19.23 18.02
N THR A 129 -12.11 18.03 17.86
CA THR A 129 -10.87 17.64 18.55
C THR A 129 -9.78 17.28 17.54
N SER A 130 -8.53 17.67 17.81
CA SER A 130 -7.39 17.36 16.95
C SER A 130 -6.12 17.16 17.75
N VAL A 131 -5.49 16.00 17.62
CA VAL A 131 -4.21 15.68 18.26
C VAL A 131 -3.13 15.28 17.27
N SER A 132 -1.89 15.68 17.56
CA SER A 132 -0.71 15.37 16.77
C SER A 132 0.47 15.03 17.68
N ALA A 133 1.00 13.81 17.57
CA ALA A 133 2.21 13.37 18.27
C ALA A 133 3.29 12.98 17.27
N THR A 134 4.46 13.62 17.36
CA THR A 134 5.63 13.33 16.52
C THR A 134 6.82 12.97 17.40
N GLY A 135 7.29 11.73 17.34
CA GLY A 135 8.51 11.33 18.02
C GLY A 135 9.74 12.06 17.46
N GLY A 136 10.70 12.38 18.32
CA GLY A 136 11.93 13.08 17.93
C GLY A 136 12.87 12.22 17.10
N ALA A 137 13.76 12.85 16.33
CA ALA A 137 14.75 12.13 15.53
C ALA A 137 15.89 11.57 16.41
N GLY A 138 16.36 10.37 16.08
CA GLY A 138 17.63 9.86 16.59
C GLY A 138 18.82 10.49 15.88
N ASN A 139 19.98 10.56 16.53
CA ASN A 139 21.15 11.26 16.00
C ASN A 139 22.40 10.39 15.83
N TYR A 140 23.39 10.95 15.14
CA TYR A 140 24.58 10.25 14.66
C TYR A 140 25.53 9.83 15.79
N GLY A 141 26.12 8.63 15.66
CA GLY A 141 27.27 8.21 16.45
C GLY A 141 28.56 8.98 16.13
N GLY A 142 29.41 9.14 17.13
CA GLY A 142 30.72 9.78 17.02
C GLY A 142 31.76 8.88 16.37
N ARG A 143 32.77 9.48 15.75
CA ARG A 143 33.84 8.75 15.05
C ARG A 143 34.90 8.22 16.04
N ALA A 144 35.52 7.09 15.73
CA ALA A 144 36.77 6.67 16.37
C ALA A 144 37.91 7.69 16.20
N GLY A 145 38.76 7.83 17.23
CA GLY A 145 40.04 8.53 17.12
C GLY A 145 41.07 7.72 16.33
N ARG A 146 42.18 8.33 15.91
CA ARG A 146 43.27 7.65 15.18
C ARG A 146 44.33 7.11 16.13
N ALA A 147 44.79 5.88 15.94
CA ALA A 147 45.89 5.32 16.73
C ALA A 147 47.24 6.03 16.44
N GLY A 148 48.12 6.06 17.43
CA GLY A 148 49.43 6.67 17.32
C GLY A 148 50.47 5.72 16.74
N GLY A 149 51.01 6.05 15.56
CA GLY A 149 52.06 5.27 14.89
C GLY A 149 51.67 3.82 14.59
N SER A 150 52.67 2.93 14.53
CA SER A 150 52.44 1.48 14.43
C SER A 150 52.28 0.85 15.82
N GLY A 151 51.37 -0.11 15.93
CA GLY A 151 51.18 -0.94 17.12
C GLY A 151 50.02 -0.56 18.04
N GLY A 152 49.48 0.65 17.95
CA GLY A 152 48.29 1.06 18.71
C GLY A 152 46.98 0.57 18.09
N ALA A 153 46.01 0.20 18.92
CA ALA A 153 44.66 -0.16 18.51
C ALA A 153 43.82 1.09 18.18
N VAL A 154 43.00 1.01 17.13
CA VAL A 154 42.02 2.06 16.83
C VAL A 154 40.73 1.77 17.61
N GLY A 155 40.19 2.78 18.28
CA GLY A 155 38.85 2.71 18.86
C GLY A 155 37.75 2.48 17.81
N PHE A 156 36.53 2.27 18.28
CA PHE A 156 35.38 1.99 17.42
C PHE A 156 34.52 3.25 17.17
N THR A 157 33.86 3.30 16.02
CA THR A 157 32.80 4.29 15.76
C THR A 157 31.56 3.97 16.62
N GLY A 158 30.87 4.99 17.11
CA GLY A 158 29.62 4.85 17.84
C GLY A 158 28.45 4.46 16.94
N ASN A 159 27.48 3.73 17.48
CA ASN A 159 26.20 3.50 16.80
C ASN A 159 25.36 4.78 16.83
N SER A 160 24.40 4.91 15.92
CA SER A 160 23.45 6.02 15.93
C SER A 160 22.18 5.69 16.70
N GLY A 161 21.49 6.72 17.18
CA GLY A 161 20.28 6.56 17.98
C GLY A 161 19.03 6.34 17.14
N ASN A 162 18.06 5.63 17.70
CA ASN A 162 16.75 5.39 17.08
C ASN A 162 15.86 6.63 17.16
N GLY A 163 14.86 6.72 16.28
CA GLY A 163 13.77 7.69 16.41
C GLY A 163 12.85 7.37 17.59
N GLY A 164 12.27 8.41 18.20
CA GLY A 164 11.28 8.28 19.27
C GLY A 164 9.89 7.89 18.76
N SER A 165 9.02 7.39 19.64
CA SER A 165 7.65 6.97 19.27
C SER A 165 6.63 8.11 19.34
N GLY A 166 5.62 8.08 18.47
CA GLY A 166 4.42 8.92 18.57
C GLY A 166 3.18 8.13 19.03
N PHE A 167 2.43 8.71 19.98
CA PHE A 167 1.12 8.22 20.43
C PHE A 167 0.07 9.34 20.41
N ALA A 168 -1.09 9.10 19.79
CA ALA A 168 -2.17 10.08 19.68
C ALA A 168 -3.56 9.50 20.01
N GLU A 169 -4.36 10.22 20.80
CA GLU A 169 -5.70 9.82 21.25
C GLU A 169 -6.66 11.03 21.29
N ALA A 170 -7.87 10.90 20.75
CA ALA A 170 -8.82 12.02 20.64
C ALA A 170 -10.27 11.58 20.92
N GLY A 171 -11.02 12.35 21.70
CA GLY A 171 -12.43 12.06 21.95
C GLY A 171 -13.27 13.32 22.13
N ILE A 172 -14.41 13.44 21.43
CA ILE A 172 -15.32 14.57 21.64
C ILE A 172 -16.79 14.20 21.41
N ARG A 173 -17.70 14.89 22.10
CA ARG A 173 -19.16 14.75 21.96
C ARG A 173 -19.82 16.12 21.85
N GLY A 174 -20.68 16.29 20.85
CA GLY A 174 -21.48 17.50 20.63
C GLY A 174 -22.92 17.18 20.25
N SER A 175 -23.76 18.21 20.13
CA SER A 175 -25.12 18.08 19.58
C SER A 175 -25.21 18.45 18.09
N GLY A 176 -24.22 19.20 17.58
CA GLY A 176 -24.12 19.60 16.18
C GLY A 176 -23.18 18.69 15.39
N ASN A 177 -22.44 19.26 14.45
CA ASN A 177 -21.41 18.56 13.69
C ASN A 177 -20.17 18.27 14.56
N VAL A 178 -19.47 17.19 14.26
CA VAL A 178 -18.37 16.66 15.07
C VAL A 178 -17.20 16.28 14.18
N ASP A 179 -16.05 16.91 14.39
CA ASP A 179 -14.79 16.49 13.77
C ASP A 179 -13.82 15.96 14.83
N ALA A 180 -13.27 14.76 14.65
CA ALA A 180 -12.26 14.20 15.54
C ALA A 180 -11.05 13.70 14.74
N THR A 181 -9.85 14.16 15.07
CA THR A 181 -8.60 13.84 14.35
C THR A 181 -7.51 13.38 15.31
N GLY A 182 -6.86 12.25 15.01
CA GLY A 182 -5.67 11.77 15.71
C GLY A 182 -4.55 11.40 14.73
N THR A 183 -3.37 11.98 14.93
CA THR A 183 -2.19 11.71 14.10
C THR A 183 -0.98 11.34 14.97
N ALA A 184 -0.42 10.16 14.75
CA ALA A 184 0.82 9.71 15.37
C ALA A 184 1.91 9.50 14.31
N ARG A 185 3.12 10.00 14.57
CA ARG A 185 4.30 9.81 13.74
C ARG A 185 5.50 9.38 14.59
N GLY A 186 6.20 8.34 14.13
CA GLY A 186 7.50 7.99 14.68
C GLY A 186 8.60 8.89 14.13
N GLY A 187 9.61 9.17 14.95
CA GLY A 187 10.79 9.93 14.51
C GLY A 187 11.71 9.12 13.61
N GLU A 188 12.56 9.80 12.84
CA GLU A 188 13.56 9.13 12.00
C GLU A 188 14.74 8.59 12.81
N GLY A 189 15.35 7.51 12.36
CA GLY A 189 16.58 6.97 12.94
C GLY A 189 17.84 7.69 12.46
N GLY A 190 18.83 7.85 13.33
CA GLY A 190 20.08 8.55 13.00
C GLY A 190 20.95 7.75 12.03
N GLY A 191 21.51 8.40 11.00
CA GLY A 191 22.35 7.73 10.00
C GLY A 191 23.79 7.41 10.48
N VAL A 192 24.56 6.67 9.69
CA VAL A 192 25.99 6.36 9.92
C VAL A 192 26.81 6.73 8.69
N TYR A 193 27.76 7.66 8.83
CA TYR A 193 28.60 8.09 7.70
C TYR A 193 29.98 7.42 7.64
N TYR A 194 30.47 6.89 8.77
CA TYR A 194 31.85 6.45 8.92
C TYR A 194 32.02 4.93 8.81
N ASP A 195 33.16 4.51 8.28
CA ASP A 195 33.56 3.10 8.23
C ASP A 195 33.66 2.47 9.62
N SER A 196 33.31 1.19 9.70
CA SER A 196 33.78 0.31 10.76
C SER A 196 35.25 -0.04 10.56
N TYR A 197 35.97 -0.15 11.67
CA TYR A 197 37.30 -0.77 11.72
C TYR A 197 37.21 -2.09 12.50
N PHE A 198 38.04 -3.06 12.14
CA PHE A 198 38.22 -4.34 12.85
C PHE A 198 36.98 -5.25 12.98
N GLY A 199 36.04 -5.18 12.02
CA GLY A 199 34.99 -6.20 11.85
C GLY A 199 33.79 -6.11 12.80
N ARG A 200 33.69 -5.06 13.62
CA ARG A 200 32.48 -4.74 14.38
C ARG A 200 31.51 -3.93 13.52
N THR A 201 30.31 -4.45 13.29
CA THR A 201 29.25 -3.68 12.61
C THR A 201 28.86 -2.42 13.39
N VAL A 202 28.70 -1.31 12.68
CA VAL A 202 28.14 -0.05 13.21
C VAL A 202 26.73 0.11 12.66
N ASN A 203 25.75 0.29 13.55
CA ASN A 203 24.34 0.36 13.16
C ASN A 203 23.86 1.81 13.12
N ALA A 204 23.16 2.16 12.05
CA ALA A 204 22.27 3.31 12.05
C ALA A 204 21.04 3.03 12.92
N GLY A 205 20.37 4.09 13.36
CA GLY A 205 19.18 3.98 14.19
C GLY A 205 17.98 3.52 13.38
N ASN A 206 17.11 2.74 14.02
CA ASN A 206 15.80 2.40 13.46
C ASN A 206 14.83 3.58 13.58
N GLY A 207 13.83 3.61 12.70
CA GLY A 207 12.71 4.54 12.83
C GLY A 207 11.87 4.26 14.07
N GLY A 208 11.28 5.31 14.64
CA GLY A 208 10.37 5.22 15.78
C GLY A 208 8.99 4.69 15.40
N SER A 209 8.27 4.11 16.37
CA SER A 209 6.92 3.61 16.14
C SER A 209 5.87 4.73 16.11
N ALA A 210 4.74 4.47 15.45
CA ALA A 210 3.53 5.28 15.57
C ALA A 210 2.35 4.40 16.00
N SER A 211 1.55 4.91 16.93
CA SER A 211 0.39 4.21 17.47
C SER A 211 -0.74 5.20 17.78
N LEU A 212 -1.98 4.76 17.60
CA LEU A 212 -3.16 5.52 18.00
C LEU A 212 -3.79 4.87 19.24
N GLY A 213 -4.27 5.70 20.15
CA GLY A 213 -5.36 5.33 21.05
C GLY A 213 -6.70 5.35 20.30
N ARG A 214 -7.80 5.51 21.03
CA ARG A 214 -9.11 5.70 20.39
C ARG A 214 -9.21 7.13 19.84
N VAL A 215 -9.62 7.26 18.59
CA VAL A 215 -10.05 8.52 17.96
C VAL A 215 -11.57 8.42 17.80
N TYR A 216 -12.32 9.30 18.47
CA TYR A 216 -13.78 9.19 18.61
C TYR A 216 -14.52 10.52 18.49
N GLY A 217 -15.65 10.49 17.78
CA GLY A 217 -16.61 11.60 17.70
C GLY A 217 -18.05 11.13 17.83
N GLU A 218 -18.86 11.83 18.63
CA GLU A 218 -20.29 11.50 18.83
C GLU A 218 -21.18 12.74 18.66
N SER A 219 -22.19 12.65 17.79
CA SER A 219 -23.23 13.67 17.66
C SER A 219 -24.55 13.18 18.25
N THR A 220 -24.95 13.78 19.37
CA THR A 220 -26.21 13.44 20.07
C THR A 220 -27.45 14.04 19.40
N GLY A 221 -27.29 15.07 18.57
CA GLY A 221 -28.38 15.73 17.83
C GLY A 221 -28.56 15.26 16.39
N GLY A 222 -27.80 14.24 15.94
CA GLY A 222 -27.86 13.74 14.57
C GLY A 222 -27.12 14.59 13.53
N GLY A 223 -26.17 15.41 13.98
CA GLY A 223 -25.26 16.15 13.10
C GLY A 223 -24.27 15.23 12.37
N TYR A 224 -23.49 15.83 11.46
CA TYR A 224 -22.44 15.10 10.73
C TYR A 224 -21.30 14.74 11.67
N VAL A 225 -20.80 13.50 11.59
CA VAL A 225 -19.62 13.04 12.33
C VAL A 225 -18.52 12.65 11.34
N SER A 226 -17.33 13.23 11.51
CA SER A 226 -16.12 12.94 10.74
C SER A 226 -14.99 12.55 11.67
N VAL A 227 -14.47 11.33 11.54
CA VAL A 227 -13.38 10.83 12.40
C VAL A 227 -12.22 10.32 11.55
N TYR A 228 -11.02 10.82 11.83
CA TYR A 228 -9.80 10.53 11.08
C TYR A 228 -8.64 10.12 11.98
N GLY A 229 -8.08 8.93 11.74
CA GLY A 229 -6.88 8.43 12.42
C GLY A 229 -5.74 8.16 11.45
N GLN A 230 -4.54 8.66 11.74
CA GLN A 230 -3.33 8.38 10.96
C GLN A 230 -2.17 7.90 11.85
N GLY A 231 -1.54 6.77 11.48
CA GLY A 231 -0.25 6.33 12.00
C GLY A 231 0.81 6.30 10.90
N VAL A 232 1.97 6.92 11.13
CA VAL A 232 3.13 6.91 10.20
C VAL A 232 4.39 6.45 10.92
N GLY A 233 4.94 5.29 10.54
CA GLY A 233 6.18 4.79 11.08
C GLY A 233 7.37 5.66 10.67
N GLY A 234 8.32 5.85 11.59
CA GLY A 234 9.55 6.57 11.30
C GLY A 234 10.43 5.84 10.28
N ALA A 235 11.18 6.60 9.49
CA ALA A 235 12.16 6.04 8.56
C ALA A 235 13.43 5.56 9.30
N GLY A 236 14.05 4.50 8.78
CA GLY A 236 15.33 3.99 9.27
C GLY A 236 16.51 4.84 8.79
N GLY A 237 17.56 4.92 9.60
CA GLY A 237 18.74 5.73 9.31
C GLY A 237 19.62 5.16 8.20
N ASN A 238 20.07 6.01 7.28
CA ASN A 238 20.95 5.64 6.16
C ASN A 238 22.39 5.33 6.62
N ALA A 239 23.09 4.40 5.95
CA ALA A 239 24.44 3.98 6.35
C ALA A 239 25.44 3.88 5.17
N THR A 240 26.40 4.81 5.10
CA THR A 240 27.27 4.97 3.92
C THR A 240 28.70 4.44 4.08
N GLY A 241 29.13 4.09 5.30
CA GLY A 241 30.46 3.54 5.58
C GLY A 241 30.62 2.06 5.21
N ARG A 242 31.81 1.50 5.36
CA ARG A 242 32.12 0.06 5.21
C ARG A 242 31.81 -0.74 6.49
N GLY A 243 31.18 -1.91 6.35
CA GLY A 243 30.84 -2.76 7.51
C GLY A 243 29.85 -2.10 8.47
N VAL A 244 28.88 -1.38 7.91
CA VAL A 244 27.79 -0.72 8.63
C VAL A 244 26.47 -1.38 8.24
N SER A 245 25.43 -1.18 9.04
CA SER A 245 24.06 -1.55 8.70
C SER A 245 23.16 -0.32 8.79
N ALA A 246 22.27 -0.16 7.80
CA ALA A 246 21.22 0.84 7.89
C ALA A 246 20.10 0.40 8.84
N GLY A 247 19.33 1.37 9.33
CA GLY A 247 18.24 1.13 10.25
C GLY A 247 16.96 0.69 9.55
N ASP A 248 16.15 -0.08 10.26
CA ASP A 248 14.83 -0.52 9.81
C ASP A 248 13.81 0.62 9.87
N GLY A 249 12.89 0.64 8.91
CA GLY A 249 11.68 1.49 8.95
C GLY A 249 10.61 0.88 9.85
N ALA A 250 9.94 1.70 10.65
CA ALA A 250 8.96 1.19 11.60
C ALA A 250 7.66 0.72 10.92
N SER A 251 7.14 -0.43 11.33
CA SER A 251 5.81 -0.89 10.90
C SER A 251 4.69 -0.16 11.67
N VAL A 252 3.53 0.00 11.04
CA VAL A 252 2.31 0.52 11.67
C VAL A 252 1.18 -0.49 11.50
N ASN A 253 0.44 -0.78 12.57
CA ASN A 253 -0.76 -1.59 12.50
C ASN A 253 -1.87 -0.91 13.31
N LEU A 254 -3.00 -0.62 12.67
CA LEU A 254 -4.16 0.03 13.27
C LEU A 254 -5.36 -0.91 13.15
N VAL A 255 -6.01 -1.20 14.29
CA VAL A 255 -7.18 -2.07 14.37
C VAL A 255 -8.24 -1.35 15.19
N ASN A 256 -9.33 -0.93 14.54
CA ASN A 256 -10.45 -0.21 15.17
C ASN A 256 -10.00 0.98 16.04
N ALA A 257 -8.98 1.72 15.58
CA ALA A 257 -8.47 2.91 16.28
C ALA A 257 -9.38 4.13 16.10
N VAL A 258 -10.26 4.09 15.10
CA VAL A 258 -11.21 5.14 14.71
C VAL A 258 -12.62 4.64 14.92
N ASP A 259 -13.49 5.43 15.56
CA ASP A 259 -14.90 5.09 15.79
C ASP A 259 -15.74 6.37 15.94
N GLY A 260 -17.06 6.28 15.84
CA GLY A 260 -17.95 7.42 16.06
C GLY A 260 -19.43 7.07 15.92
N ASP A 261 -20.30 7.92 16.48
CA ASP A 261 -21.74 7.63 16.59
C ASP A 261 -22.62 8.85 16.25
N THR A 262 -23.63 8.64 15.40
CA THR A 262 -24.65 9.64 15.05
C THR A 262 -25.83 8.97 14.32
N THR A 263 -27.02 9.54 14.44
CA THR A 263 -28.18 9.22 13.57
C THR A 263 -28.08 9.92 12.20
N GLY A 264 -27.24 10.94 12.08
CA GLY A 264 -26.90 11.64 10.83
C GLY A 264 -25.92 10.85 9.95
N ARG A 265 -25.10 11.55 9.18
CA ARG A 265 -24.03 10.94 8.37
C ARG A 265 -22.78 10.70 9.23
N LEU A 266 -22.25 9.48 9.16
CA LEU A 266 -21.00 9.08 9.81
C LEU A 266 -19.92 8.80 8.76
N THR A 267 -18.77 9.46 8.88
CA THR A 267 -17.55 9.19 8.09
C THR A 267 -16.42 8.76 9.01
N LEU A 268 -15.86 7.57 8.78
CA LEU A 268 -14.70 7.04 9.48
C LEU A 268 -13.56 6.79 8.49
N SER A 269 -12.35 7.25 8.81
CA SER A 269 -11.17 7.06 7.95
C SER A 269 -9.92 6.73 8.77
N GLN A 270 -9.23 5.64 8.42
CA GLN A 270 -8.07 5.13 9.15
C GLN A 270 -6.90 4.82 8.20
N THR A 271 -5.78 5.53 8.38
CA THR A 271 -4.60 5.44 7.51
C THR A 271 -3.37 4.91 8.27
N ALA A 272 -2.80 3.80 7.80
CA ALA A 272 -1.52 3.27 8.27
C ALA A 272 -0.43 3.42 7.20
N SER A 273 0.74 3.94 7.57
CA SER A 273 1.92 4.00 6.70
C SER A 273 3.14 3.43 7.41
N GLY A 274 3.77 2.42 6.81
CA GLY A 274 5.07 1.93 7.24
C GLY A 274 6.18 2.93 6.90
N GLY A 275 7.20 3.00 7.75
CA GLY A 275 8.40 3.79 7.50
C GLY A 275 9.29 3.16 6.43
N ALA A 276 9.97 3.98 5.63
CA ALA A 276 10.99 3.50 4.71
C ALA A 276 12.20 2.95 5.49
N SER A 277 12.86 1.93 4.95
CA SER A 277 14.18 1.49 5.41
C SER A 277 15.28 2.52 5.10
N GLY A 278 16.38 2.48 5.84
CA GLY A 278 17.60 3.19 5.46
C GLY A 278 18.39 2.49 4.33
N ASP A 279 19.04 3.30 3.50
CA ASP A 279 19.89 2.91 2.36
C ASP A 279 21.33 2.57 2.76
N THR A 280 22.07 1.81 1.92
CA THR A 280 23.53 1.63 2.11
C THR A 280 24.40 1.66 0.86
N ASN A 281 25.67 2.01 1.08
CA ASN A 281 26.75 1.85 0.09
C ASN A 281 27.62 0.59 0.27
N TYR A 282 27.72 0.00 1.47
CA TYR A 282 28.61 -1.16 1.68
C TYR A 282 28.07 -2.19 2.68
N GLY A 283 26.79 -2.08 3.06
CA GLY A 283 26.20 -2.76 4.20
C GLY A 283 24.97 -3.62 3.89
N THR A 284 24.27 -4.00 4.95
CA THR A 284 22.89 -4.49 4.88
C THR A 284 21.95 -3.28 4.95
N ALA A 285 21.08 -3.13 3.95
CA ALA A 285 20.02 -2.13 4.02
C ALA A 285 19.01 -2.50 5.11
N GLY A 286 18.30 -1.50 5.61
CA GLY A 286 17.24 -1.74 6.58
C GLY A 286 16.06 -2.45 5.93
N ARG A 287 15.20 -3.04 6.75
CA ARG A 287 13.92 -3.58 6.32
C ARG A 287 12.89 -2.47 6.27
N ALA A 288 12.05 -2.49 5.23
CA ALA A 288 10.91 -1.58 5.13
C ALA A 288 9.83 -1.92 6.18
N GLY A 289 9.16 -0.90 6.70
CA GLY A 289 8.02 -1.06 7.59
C GLY A 289 6.76 -1.54 6.84
N ASN A 290 6.03 -2.48 7.43
CA ASN A 290 4.71 -2.90 6.94
C ASN A 290 3.61 -1.95 7.41
N ALA A 291 2.46 -1.96 6.74
CA ALA A 291 1.26 -1.22 7.13
C ALA A 291 0.02 -2.11 7.19
N GLY A 292 -0.69 -2.09 8.31
CA GLY A 292 -2.02 -2.69 8.49
C GLY A 292 -3.05 -1.63 8.90
N SER A 293 -4.19 -1.58 8.22
CA SER A 293 -5.34 -0.76 8.62
C SER A 293 -6.63 -1.56 8.53
N MET A 294 -7.16 -1.94 9.70
CA MET A 294 -8.39 -2.72 9.87
C MET A 294 -9.44 -1.88 10.62
N LEU A 295 -10.66 -1.78 10.08
CA LEU A 295 -11.73 -0.99 10.66
C LEU A 295 -13.12 -1.63 10.46
N GLU A 296 -13.86 -1.83 11.54
CA GLU A 296 -15.22 -2.35 11.52
C GLU A 296 -16.19 -1.38 12.19
N LYS A 297 -17.35 -1.13 11.57
CA LYS A 297 -18.45 -0.36 12.20
C LYS A 297 -19.81 -0.94 11.84
N THR A 298 -20.63 -1.11 12.88
CA THR A 298 -22.09 -1.25 12.75
C THR A 298 -22.74 0.02 13.27
N THR A 299 -23.75 0.55 12.57
CA THR A 299 -24.49 1.75 12.97
C THR A 299 -25.94 1.73 12.46
N SER A 300 -26.73 2.72 12.87
CA SER A 300 -28.07 3.05 12.37
C SER A 300 -28.12 4.53 11.95
N SER A 301 -27.28 4.88 10.98
CA SER A 301 -27.00 6.26 10.53
C SER A 301 -27.70 6.57 9.20
N SER A 302 -27.98 7.84 8.90
CA SER A 302 -28.56 8.22 7.60
C SER A 302 -27.60 7.98 6.42
N ALA A 303 -26.29 7.95 6.71
CA ALA A 303 -25.26 7.41 5.82
C ALA A 303 -24.04 6.94 6.63
N LEU A 304 -23.34 5.92 6.13
CA LEU A 304 -22.09 5.40 6.69
C LEU A 304 -21.03 5.36 5.59
N ILE A 305 -19.91 6.04 5.80
CA ILE A 305 -18.75 6.03 4.92
C ILE A 305 -17.56 5.51 5.73
N ILE A 306 -16.93 4.43 5.29
CA ILE A 306 -15.73 3.87 5.94
C ILE A 306 -14.60 3.74 4.93
N ARG A 307 -13.42 4.24 5.30
CA ARG A 307 -12.21 4.12 4.50
C ARG A 307 -11.04 3.59 5.32
N THR A 308 -10.37 2.56 4.82
CA THR A 308 -9.06 2.12 5.31
C THR A 308 -8.00 2.26 4.22
N ASP A 309 -6.91 2.95 4.55
CA ASP A 309 -5.73 3.08 3.70
C ASP A 309 -4.52 2.45 4.39
N ALA A 310 -3.77 1.62 3.69
CA ALA A 310 -2.52 1.04 4.14
C ALA A 310 -1.41 1.23 3.09
N SER A 311 -0.24 1.75 3.49
CA SER A 311 0.91 1.94 2.61
C SER A 311 2.19 1.36 3.21
N GLY A 312 2.77 0.35 2.57
CA GLY A 312 4.07 -0.20 2.97
C GLY A 312 5.21 0.79 2.73
N GLY A 313 6.25 0.74 3.56
CA GLY A 313 7.45 1.57 3.41
C GLY A 313 8.29 1.17 2.19
N ALA A 314 9.05 2.11 1.62
CA ALA A 314 10.01 1.79 0.55
C ALA A 314 11.18 0.94 1.08
N GLY A 315 11.65 0.01 0.25
CA GLY A 315 12.81 -0.86 0.50
C GLY A 315 14.15 -0.23 0.12
N GLY A 316 15.19 -0.58 0.87
CA GLY A 316 16.43 0.17 0.94
C GLY A 316 17.37 -0.11 -0.23
N HIS A 317 18.00 0.95 -0.72
CA HIS A 317 18.90 0.92 -1.85
C HIS A 317 20.28 0.35 -1.47
N LYS A 318 20.94 -0.29 -2.45
CA LYS A 318 22.24 -0.95 -2.23
C LYS A 318 23.27 -0.62 -3.30
N ASN A 319 24.35 0.02 -2.89
CA ASN A 319 25.39 0.55 -3.78
C ASN A 319 26.80 -0.01 -3.52
N LEU A 320 26.91 -1.34 -3.50
CA LEU A 320 28.17 -2.03 -3.16
C LEU A 320 29.28 -1.80 -4.20
N TYR A 321 30.34 -1.09 -3.80
CA TYR A 321 31.55 -0.87 -4.61
C TYR A 321 32.57 -2.02 -4.55
N SER A 322 32.34 -3.08 -3.76
CA SER A 322 33.34 -4.12 -3.45
C SER A 322 33.26 -5.40 -4.30
N GLY A 323 32.48 -5.40 -5.40
CA GLY A 323 32.45 -6.50 -6.37
C GLY A 323 31.77 -7.80 -5.90
N LEU A 324 31.23 -7.84 -4.68
CA LEU A 324 30.38 -8.93 -4.20
C LEU A 324 28.92 -8.67 -4.61
N PRO A 325 28.19 -9.65 -5.18
CA PRO A 325 26.79 -9.48 -5.52
C PRO A 325 25.92 -9.41 -4.27
N GLY A 326 25.06 -8.39 -4.21
CA GLY A 326 24.00 -8.26 -3.22
C GLY A 326 22.66 -7.94 -3.89
N ILE A 327 21.58 -8.18 -3.14
CA ILE A 327 20.23 -7.74 -3.47
C ILE A 327 19.92 -6.53 -2.59
N ALA A 328 19.18 -5.56 -3.12
CA ALA A 328 18.56 -4.49 -2.35
C ALA A 328 17.39 -5.03 -1.48
N GLU A 329 16.81 -4.21 -0.60
CA GLU A 329 15.72 -4.66 0.28
C GLU A 329 14.34 -4.46 -0.36
N SER A 330 13.42 -5.39 -0.10
CA SER A 330 12.06 -5.33 -0.66
C SER A 330 11.20 -4.29 0.04
N GLY A 331 10.20 -3.78 -0.68
CA GLY A 331 9.22 -2.86 -0.09
C GLY A 331 8.32 -3.54 0.94
N GLY A 332 7.80 -2.76 1.88
CA GLY A 332 6.91 -3.22 2.95
C GLY A 332 5.55 -3.69 2.41
N ILE A 333 4.96 -4.66 3.11
CA ILE A 333 3.62 -5.18 2.81
C ILE A 333 2.55 -4.20 3.31
N ALA A 334 1.46 -4.07 2.56
CA ALA A 334 0.26 -3.32 2.95
C ALA A 334 -0.98 -4.20 3.02
N GLU A 335 -1.74 -4.08 4.11
CA GLU A 335 -3.01 -4.76 4.32
C GLU A 335 -4.08 -3.74 4.76
N ALA A 336 -5.17 -3.63 3.99
CA ALA A 336 -6.31 -2.79 4.32
C ALA A 336 -7.57 -3.65 4.37
N SER A 337 -8.28 -3.64 5.50
CA SER A 337 -9.53 -4.38 5.71
C SER A 337 -10.59 -3.45 6.27
N THR A 338 -11.80 -3.44 5.71
CA THR A 338 -12.92 -2.67 6.29
C THR A 338 -14.25 -3.38 6.19
N ARG A 339 -15.05 -3.30 7.26
CA ARG A 339 -16.39 -3.88 7.38
C ARG A 339 -17.39 -2.81 7.81
N GLY A 340 -18.36 -2.49 6.96
CA GLY A 340 -19.41 -1.50 7.26
C GLY A 340 -20.82 -2.08 7.23
N VAL A 341 -21.54 -1.98 8.33
CA VAL A 341 -22.95 -2.41 8.43
C VAL A 341 -23.80 -1.21 8.83
N ASN A 342 -24.82 -0.89 8.03
CA ASN A 342 -25.86 0.06 8.41
C ASN A 342 -27.21 -0.64 8.52
N THR A 343 -27.77 -0.67 9.72
CA THR A 343 -29.09 -1.29 9.97
C THR A 343 -30.25 -0.36 9.62
N ALA A 344 -29.98 0.90 9.33
CA ALA A 344 -30.93 1.83 8.72
C ALA A 344 -30.92 1.69 7.19
N THR A 345 -31.91 2.29 6.51
CA THR A 345 -31.95 2.37 5.03
C THR A 345 -31.00 3.44 4.46
N GLY A 346 -29.95 3.81 5.20
CA GLY A 346 -28.99 4.83 4.81
C GLY A 346 -27.96 4.32 3.80
N THR A 347 -27.32 5.24 3.06
CA THR A 347 -26.29 4.86 2.08
C THR A 347 -25.05 4.33 2.78
N VAL A 348 -24.43 3.27 2.23
CA VAL A 348 -23.18 2.70 2.74
C VAL A 348 -22.11 2.74 1.66
N ASP A 349 -20.96 3.32 1.99
CA ASP A 349 -19.77 3.40 1.13
C ASP A 349 -18.55 2.86 1.88
N VAL A 350 -18.03 1.70 1.47
CA VAL A 350 -16.96 0.99 2.17
C VAL A 350 -15.76 0.80 1.24
N ILE A 351 -14.61 1.37 1.59
CA ILE A 351 -13.42 1.40 0.73
C ILE A 351 -12.18 0.91 1.46
N ALA A 352 -11.61 -0.21 1.02
CA ALA A 352 -10.27 -0.66 1.38
C ALA A 352 -9.26 -0.28 0.31
N THR A 353 -8.13 0.35 0.66
CA THR A 353 -7.02 0.64 -0.25
C THR A 353 -5.69 0.22 0.36
N ALA A 354 -5.02 -0.75 -0.26
CA ALA A 354 -3.67 -1.19 0.13
C ALA A 354 -2.65 -0.89 -0.98
N SER A 355 -1.50 -0.34 -0.62
CA SER A 355 -0.39 -0.07 -1.51
C SER A 355 0.92 -0.60 -0.94
N GLY A 356 1.48 -1.65 -1.55
CA GLY A 356 2.79 -2.16 -1.17
C GLY A 356 3.89 -1.14 -1.45
N GLY A 357 4.94 -1.15 -0.65
CA GLY A 357 6.08 -0.24 -0.83
C GLY A 357 6.92 -0.61 -2.06
N SER A 358 7.63 0.34 -2.66
CA SER A 358 8.56 0.04 -3.76
C SER A 358 9.78 -0.75 -3.27
N GLY A 359 10.28 -1.69 -4.07
CA GLY A 359 11.55 -2.37 -3.84
C GLY A 359 12.76 -1.45 -4.06
N GLY A 360 13.84 -1.71 -3.33
CA GLY A 360 15.07 -0.94 -3.43
C GLY A 360 15.82 -1.14 -4.75
N ASN A 361 16.55 -0.10 -5.17
CA ASN A 361 17.41 -0.16 -6.36
C ASN A 361 18.79 -0.77 -6.05
N GLY A 362 19.31 -1.52 -7.03
CA GLY A 362 20.65 -2.10 -7.01
C GLY A 362 21.62 -1.32 -7.92
N TYR A 363 22.75 -0.90 -7.36
CA TYR A 363 23.81 -0.17 -8.08
C TYR A 363 25.08 -0.99 -8.23
N ASN A 364 25.94 -0.61 -9.19
CA ASN A 364 27.27 -1.22 -9.39
C ASN A 364 27.32 -2.75 -9.62
N GLY A 365 26.20 -3.35 -10.02
CA GLY A 365 26.06 -4.80 -10.25
C GLY A 365 25.27 -5.56 -9.16
N ASN A 366 24.80 -4.85 -8.13
CA ASN A 366 23.79 -5.37 -7.21
C ASN A 366 22.42 -5.44 -7.89
N GLN A 367 21.62 -6.45 -7.55
CA GLN A 367 20.25 -6.61 -8.03
C GLN A 367 19.32 -5.64 -7.29
N GLY A 368 18.28 -5.16 -7.98
CA GLY A 368 17.14 -4.52 -7.31
C GLY A 368 16.38 -5.50 -6.41
N ALA A 369 15.31 -5.04 -5.77
CA ALA A 369 14.42 -5.87 -4.97
C ALA A 369 13.00 -5.90 -5.52
N ARG A 370 12.18 -6.86 -5.07
CA ARG A 370 10.74 -6.86 -5.40
C ARG A 370 10.02 -5.75 -4.66
N GLY A 371 8.92 -5.29 -5.24
CA GLY A 371 7.96 -4.47 -4.51
C GLY A 371 7.23 -5.27 -3.42
N GLY A 372 6.72 -4.55 -2.42
CA GLY A 372 5.91 -5.13 -1.36
C GLY A 372 4.53 -5.57 -1.84
N GLN A 373 3.96 -6.58 -1.18
CA GLN A 373 2.62 -7.08 -1.50
C GLN A 373 1.52 -6.13 -1.00
N ALA A 374 0.34 -6.21 -1.62
CA ALA A 374 -0.83 -5.44 -1.22
C ALA A 374 -2.08 -6.32 -1.16
N MET A 375 -2.79 -6.27 -0.03
CA MET A 375 -4.05 -6.97 0.19
C MET A 375 -5.14 -6.01 0.64
N ALA A 376 -6.25 -5.95 -0.10
CA ALA A 376 -7.39 -5.10 0.22
C ALA A 376 -8.68 -5.94 0.34
N SER A 377 -9.39 -5.81 1.46
CA SER A 377 -10.66 -6.50 1.72
C SER A 377 -11.72 -5.51 2.17
N ALA A 378 -12.87 -5.49 1.51
CA ALA A 378 -13.98 -4.60 1.84
C ALA A 378 -15.29 -5.40 1.95
N GLU A 379 -16.01 -5.27 3.06
CA GLU A 379 -17.32 -5.88 3.29
C GLU A 379 -18.34 -4.81 3.66
N GLY A 380 -19.48 -4.76 2.95
CA GLY A 380 -20.54 -3.81 3.22
C GLY A 380 -21.92 -4.45 3.29
N ASN A 381 -22.74 -4.01 4.24
CA ASN A 381 -24.13 -4.45 4.40
C ASN A 381 -25.06 -3.25 4.62
N SER A 382 -26.12 -3.14 3.81
CA SER A 382 -27.16 -2.12 3.97
C SER A 382 -28.50 -2.54 3.36
N ALA A 383 -29.59 -2.07 3.96
CA ALA A 383 -30.91 -2.03 3.30
C ALA A 383 -31.07 -0.81 2.37
N GLY A 384 -30.18 0.18 2.44
CA GLY A 384 -30.08 1.31 1.52
C GLY A 384 -29.13 1.05 0.35
N SER A 385 -28.77 2.12 -0.38
CA SER A 385 -27.77 2.08 -1.45
C SER A 385 -26.41 1.62 -0.92
N LEU A 386 -25.74 0.72 -1.64
CA LEU A 386 -24.48 0.14 -1.22
C LEU A 386 -23.38 0.28 -2.29
N ARG A 387 -22.20 0.74 -1.89
CA ARG A 387 -20.97 0.66 -2.68
C ARG A 387 -19.86 0.05 -1.84
N VAL A 388 -19.26 -1.03 -2.30
CA VAL A 388 -18.12 -1.68 -1.64
C VAL A 388 -16.97 -1.79 -2.62
N GLN A 389 -15.80 -1.27 -2.24
CA GLN A 389 -14.65 -1.19 -3.12
C GLN A 389 -13.36 -1.64 -2.42
N ALA A 390 -12.65 -2.61 -3.01
CA ALA A 390 -11.31 -3.01 -2.60
C ALA A 390 -10.29 -2.68 -3.69
N ILE A 391 -9.21 -2.00 -3.32
CA ILE A 391 -8.15 -1.58 -4.25
C ILE A 391 -6.80 -2.02 -3.69
N ALA A 392 -6.13 -2.96 -4.36
CA ALA A 392 -4.79 -3.41 -4.03
C ALA A 392 -3.79 -2.96 -5.11
N ARG A 393 -2.67 -2.37 -4.69
CA ARG A 393 -1.58 -1.94 -5.57
C ARG A 393 -0.28 -2.52 -5.07
N GLY A 394 0.21 -3.55 -5.75
CA GLY A 394 1.52 -4.10 -5.47
C GLY A 394 2.58 -3.02 -5.65
N GLY A 395 3.55 -3.00 -4.75
CA GLY A 395 4.69 -2.10 -4.86
C GLY A 395 5.44 -2.34 -6.17
N ARG A 396 6.07 -1.31 -6.73
CA ARG A 396 6.92 -1.48 -7.90
C ARG A 396 8.21 -2.21 -7.52
N GLY A 397 8.74 -3.05 -8.40
CA GLY A 397 10.10 -3.58 -8.26
C GLY A 397 11.16 -2.47 -8.38
N GLY A 398 12.37 -2.75 -7.91
CA GLY A 398 13.54 -1.89 -8.07
C GLY A 398 14.32 -2.17 -9.36
N VAL A 399 15.31 -1.33 -9.67
CA VAL A 399 16.14 -1.43 -10.88
C VAL A 399 17.56 -1.91 -10.56
N THR A 400 18.06 -2.85 -11.36
CA THR A 400 19.46 -3.25 -11.46
C THR A 400 20.18 -2.32 -12.45
N THR A 401 20.69 -1.19 -11.97
CA THR A 401 21.12 -0.06 -12.83
C THR A 401 22.24 -0.38 -13.83
N ARG A 402 23.11 -1.36 -13.57
CA ARG A 402 24.20 -1.74 -14.47
C ARG A 402 23.75 -2.55 -15.70
N THR A 403 22.66 -3.30 -15.58
CA THR A 403 22.14 -4.17 -16.65
C THR A 403 20.79 -3.70 -17.19
N GLY A 404 20.18 -2.68 -16.57
CA GLY A 404 18.82 -2.25 -16.86
C GLY A 404 17.74 -3.23 -16.38
N LYS A 405 18.09 -4.40 -15.82
CA LYS A 405 17.10 -5.39 -15.36
C LYS A 405 16.18 -4.78 -14.32
N MET A 406 14.88 -4.87 -14.58
CA MET A 406 13.83 -4.46 -13.66
C MET A 406 13.39 -5.67 -12.85
N GLU A 407 13.28 -5.52 -11.54
CA GLU A 407 12.66 -6.53 -10.70
C GLU A 407 11.14 -6.47 -10.78
N ARG A 408 10.52 -7.58 -10.38
CA ARG A 408 9.06 -7.76 -10.31
C ARG A 408 8.42 -6.82 -9.30
N GLY A 409 7.20 -6.37 -9.63
CA GLY A 409 6.32 -5.78 -8.64
C GLY A 409 5.89 -6.79 -7.58
N GLY A 410 5.37 -6.30 -6.45
CA GLY A 410 4.70 -7.16 -5.48
C GLY A 410 3.34 -7.63 -5.99
N ARG A 411 2.87 -8.78 -5.52
CA ARG A 411 1.51 -9.26 -5.79
C ARG A 411 0.45 -8.35 -5.16
N ALA A 412 -0.63 -8.13 -5.88
CA ALA A 412 -1.81 -7.41 -5.42
C ALA A 412 -3.03 -8.34 -5.42
N ALA A 413 -3.81 -8.33 -4.33
CA ALA A 413 -5.07 -9.05 -4.23
C ALA A 413 -6.15 -8.16 -3.59
N ALA A 414 -7.30 -8.03 -4.24
CA ALA A 414 -8.44 -7.25 -3.78
C ALA A 414 -9.70 -8.11 -3.75
N MET A 415 -10.50 -7.99 -2.69
CA MET A 415 -11.78 -8.68 -2.52
C MET A 415 -12.83 -7.70 -1.98
N ALA A 416 -13.98 -7.60 -2.65
CA ALA A 416 -15.12 -6.83 -2.17
C ALA A 416 -16.34 -7.73 -2.02
N SER A 417 -17.08 -7.60 -0.92
CA SER A 417 -18.34 -8.29 -0.67
C SER A 417 -19.41 -7.27 -0.29
N ALA A 418 -20.50 -7.23 -1.06
CA ALA A 418 -21.58 -6.29 -0.86
C ALA A 418 -22.89 -7.05 -0.67
N THR A 419 -23.57 -6.83 0.46
CA THR A 419 -24.87 -7.44 0.80
C THR A 419 -25.95 -6.37 0.96
N GLY A 420 -26.98 -6.38 0.14
CA GLY A 420 -28.05 -5.40 0.24
C GLY A 420 -29.15 -5.56 -0.81
N LEU A 421 -30.09 -4.61 -0.84
CA LEU A 421 -31.16 -4.62 -1.85
C LEU A 421 -30.65 -4.19 -3.22
N TRP A 422 -29.82 -3.15 -3.27
CA TRP A 422 -29.20 -2.67 -4.51
C TRP A 422 -27.85 -2.00 -4.28
N GLY A 423 -26.93 -2.14 -5.23
CA GLY A 423 -25.58 -1.55 -5.13
C GLY A 423 -24.54 -2.20 -6.02
N SER A 424 -23.28 -2.10 -5.63
CA SER A 424 -22.17 -2.79 -6.31
C SER A 424 -21.02 -3.20 -5.39
N ALA A 425 -20.39 -4.33 -5.74
CA ALA A 425 -19.08 -4.77 -5.24
C ALA A 425 -18.04 -4.59 -6.35
N GLY A 426 -16.91 -3.94 -6.04
CA GLY A 426 -15.82 -3.72 -6.98
C GLY A 426 -14.44 -4.06 -6.39
N ALA A 427 -13.70 -4.95 -7.04
CA ALA A 427 -12.34 -5.30 -6.69
C ALA A 427 -11.38 -4.84 -7.82
N THR A 428 -10.26 -4.24 -7.45
CA THR A 428 -9.20 -3.84 -8.40
C THR A 428 -7.83 -4.18 -7.83
N ALA A 429 -7.02 -4.94 -8.57
CA ALA A 429 -5.64 -5.24 -8.24
C ALA A 429 -4.70 -4.74 -9.34
N SER A 430 -3.48 -4.32 -8.99
CA SER A 430 -2.45 -4.05 -10.01
C SER A 430 -1.03 -4.30 -9.50
N SER A 431 -0.16 -4.78 -10.38
CA SER A 431 1.28 -4.98 -10.14
C SER A 431 2.10 -4.46 -11.32
N GLY A 432 3.38 -4.12 -11.11
CA GLY A 432 4.22 -3.57 -12.16
C GLY A 432 5.70 -3.46 -11.82
N ALA A 433 6.53 -3.42 -12.85
CA ALA A 433 7.96 -3.20 -12.75
C ALA A 433 8.28 -1.73 -12.41
N ALA A 434 9.53 -1.44 -12.07
CA ALA A 434 10.02 -0.11 -11.67
C ALA A 434 9.54 1.04 -12.58
N THR A 435 9.75 0.90 -13.89
CA THR A 435 9.41 1.92 -14.91
C THR A 435 7.91 2.03 -15.16
N GLY A 436 7.13 0.98 -14.87
CA GLY A 436 5.73 0.85 -15.26
C GLY A 436 5.48 0.46 -16.73
N ARG A 437 6.54 0.14 -17.52
CA ARG A 437 6.39 -0.38 -18.90
C ARG A 437 5.80 -1.79 -18.90
N ASN A 438 6.28 -2.65 -17.99
CA ASN A 438 5.60 -3.90 -17.62
C ASN A 438 4.62 -3.63 -16.47
N TYR A 439 3.33 -3.73 -16.74
CA TYR A 439 2.25 -3.45 -15.79
C TYR A 439 1.02 -4.33 -16.06
N VAL A 440 0.39 -4.82 -15.00
CA VAL A 440 -0.89 -5.53 -15.07
C VAL A 440 -1.88 -4.91 -14.10
N GLN A 441 -3.11 -4.72 -14.56
CA GLN A 441 -4.25 -4.36 -13.72
C GLN A 441 -5.41 -5.33 -14.01
N THR A 442 -6.00 -5.84 -12.95
CA THR A 442 -7.23 -6.63 -13.01
C THR A 442 -8.33 -5.92 -12.23
N ALA A 443 -9.56 -6.01 -12.72
CA ALA A 443 -10.72 -5.41 -12.09
C ALA A 443 -11.95 -6.30 -12.28
N ALA A 444 -12.78 -6.38 -11.25
CA ALA A 444 -14.01 -7.15 -11.26
C ALA A 444 -15.12 -6.32 -10.60
N THR A 445 -16.28 -6.24 -11.24
CA THR A 445 -17.45 -5.49 -10.75
C THR A 445 -18.70 -6.35 -10.84
N ALA A 446 -19.45 -6.43 -9.75
CA ALA A 446 -20.73 -7.14 -9.69
C ALA A 446 -21.81 -6.19 -9.19
N GLN A 447 -22.96 -6.20 -9.87
CA GLN A 447 -24.17 -5.56 -9.38
C GLN A 447 -24.77 -6.39 -8.23
N VAL A 448 -25.16 -5.69 -7.15
CA VAL A 448 -25.96 -6.24 -6.05
C VAL A 448 -27.41 -5.94 -6.36
N GLY A 449 -28.26 -6.96 -6.48
CA GLY A 449 -29.71 -6.85 -6.64
C GLY A 449 -30.18 -5.84 -7.69
N ASP A 450 -31.38 -5.29 -7.49
CA ASP A 450 -31.92 -4.20 -8.32
C ASP A 450 -32.83 -3.29 -7.45
N THR A 451 -33.30 -2.17 -8.01
CA THR A 451 -34.19 -1.26 -7.26
C THR A 451 -35.61 -1.81 -7.04
N SER A 452 -35.93 -2.99 -7.58
CA SER A 452 -37.18 -3.72 -7.39
C SER A 452 -37.07 -4.82 -6.32
N ALA A 453 -35.85 -5.15 -5.89
CA ALA A 453 -35.56 -6.26 -5.00
C ALA A 453 -36.16 -6.07 -3.60
N SER A 454 -36.85 -7.11 -3.13
CA SER A 454 -37.42 -7.21 -1.78
C SER A 454 -36.60 -8.09 -0.83
N VAL A 455 -35.51 -8.68 -1.33
CA VAL A 455 -34.62 -9.59 -0.62
C VAL A 455 -33.18 -9.08 -0.76
N ALA A 456 -32.40 -9.15 0.31
CA ALA A 456 -30.99 -8.76 0.26
C ALA A 456 -30.16 -9.83 -0.47
N VAL A 457 -29.37 -9.38 -1.42
CA VAL A 457 -28.50 -10.19 -2.28
C VAL A 457 -27.04 -9.98 -1.85
N THR A 458 -26.21 -11.01 -1.92
CA THR A 458 -24.75 -10.87 -1.72
C THR A 458 -24.03 -11.02 -3.06
N SER A 459 -23.17 -10.06 -3.38
CA SER A 459 -22.28 -10.11 -4.55
C SER A 459 -20.83 -9.91 -4.12
N ASN A 460 -19.99 -10.88 -4.47
CA ASN A 460 -18.56 -10.93 -4.17
C ASN A 460 -17.75 -10.70 -5.45
N THR A 461 -16.73 -9.85 -5.38
CA THR A 461 -15.76 -9.67 -6.47
C THR A 461 -14.33 -9.87 -6.01
N LYS A 462 -13.50 -10.45 -6.89
CA LYS A 462 -12.10 -10.75 -6.60
C LYS A 462 -11.20 -10.32 -7.76
N ALA A 463 -10.12 -9.62 -7.45
CA ALA A 463 -9.11 -9.22 -8.42
C ALA A 463 -7.72 -9.61 -7.89
N SER A 464 -6.89 -10.21 -8.74
CA SER A 464 -5.48 -10.52 -8.42
C SER A 464 -4.59 -10.12 -9.59
N ALA A 465 -3.45 -9.50 -9.29
CA ALA A 465 -2.46 -9.09 -10.28
C ALA A 465 -1.05 -9.37 -9.75
N SER A 466 -0.26 -10.09 -10.53
CA SER A 466 1.11 -10.46 -10.20
C SER A 466 2.01 -10.42 -11.43
N MET A 467 3.31 -10.59 -11.23
CA MET A 467 4.28 -10.67 -12.33
C MET A 467 5.23 -11.83 -12.05
N GLY A 468 5.18 -12.89 -12.87
CA GLY A 468 5.97 -14.10 -12.70
C GLY A 468 5.87 -14.73 -11.31
N GLU A 469 4.69 -14.72 -10.68
CA GLU A 469 4.41 -15.44 -9.41
C GLU A 469 3.36 -16.54 -9.57
N GLY A 470 2.92 -16.81 -10.81
CA GLY A 470 1.85 -17.74 -11.12
C GLY A 470 0.47 -17.11 -10.96
N MET A 471 -0.51 -17.62 -11.70
CA MET A 471 -1.91 -17.18 -11.58
C MET A 471 -2.53 -17.68 -10.27
N SER A 472 -3.53 -16.95 -9.76
CA SER A 472 -4.33 -17.43 -8.62
C SER A 472 -5.24 -18.58 -9.05
N ASP A 473 -5.38 -19.59 -8.19
CA ASP A 473 -6.16 -20.80 -8.45
C ASP A 473 -7.65 -20.48 -8.76
N ARG A 474 -8.19 -21.16 -9.78
CA ARG A 474 -9.60 -21.13 -10.17
C ARG A 474 -10.54 -21.56 -9.03
N THR A 475 -10.08 -22.37 -8.07
CA THR A 475 -10.86 -22.70 -6.86
C THR A 475 -11.29 -21.47 -6.06
N LEU A 476 -10.60 -20.33 -6.20
CA LEU A 476 -10.99 -19.07 -5.58
C LEU A 476 -12.22 -18.41 -6.24
N LEU A 477 -12.75 -18.94 -7.34
CA LEU A 477 -13.98 -18.45 -7.98
C LEU A 477 -15.27 -18.95 -7.33
N THR A 478 -15.22 -19.93 -6.42
CA THR A 478 -16.41 -20.36 -5.67
C THR A 478 -17.05 -19.15 -4.97
N ASP A 479 -18.38 -19.07 -5.06
CA ASP A 479 -19.23 -17.99 -4.55
C ASP A 479 -18.81 -16.57 -4.99
N THR A 480 -18.21 -16.44 -6.19
CA THR A 480 -17.70 -15.16 -6.71
C THR A 480 -18.44 -14.72 -7.96
N GLN A 481 -19.05 -13.54 -7.90
CA GLN A 481 -19.94 -13.03 -8.94
C GLN A 481 -19.20 -12.40 -10.12
N ALA A 482 -18.05 -11.75 -9.87
CA ALA A 482 -17.13 -11.34 -10.92
C ALA A 482 -15.68 -11.50 -10.45
N ALA A 483 -14.80 -11.98 -11.33
CA ALA A 483 -13.39 -12.18 -11.02
C ALA A 483 -12.46 -11.99 -12.21
N ALA A 484 -11.31 -11.38 -11.93
CA ALA A 484 -10.23 -11.18 -12.88
C ALA A 484 -8.86 -11.44 -12.22
N PHE A 485 -8.19 -12.52 -12.61
CA PHE A 485 -6.82 -12.85 -12.17
C PHE A 485 -5.88 -12.79 -13.38
N ALA A 486 -4.67 -12.26 -13.18
CA ALA A 486 -3.63 -12.27 -14.22
C ALA A 486 -2.23 -12.29 -13.62
N ASP A 487 -1.33 -13.03 -14.26
CA ASP A 487 0.11 -13.02 -14.02
C ASP A 487 0.84 -12.59 -15.31
N LEU A 488 1.58 -11.48 -15.23
CA LEU A 488 2.35 -10.94 -16.34
C LEU A 488 3.75 -11.57 -16.38
N LEU A 489 4.26 -11.93 -17.55
CA LEU A 489 5.55 -12.64 -17.71
C LEU A 489 5.64 -13.87 -16.76
N PRO A 490 4.69 -14.84 -16.89
CA PRO A 490 4.65 -16.04 -16.05
C PRO A 490 5.94 -16.86 -16.16
N SER A 491 6.18 -17.76 -15.21
CA SER A 491 7.28 -18.72 -15.39
C SER A 491 6.91 -19.73 -16.49
N THR A 492 7.91 -20.32 -17.14
CA THR A 492 7.70 -21.36 -18.16
C THR A 492 6.94 -22.57 -17.63
N VAL A 493 7.06 -22.85 -16.33
CA VAL A 493 6.31 -23.90 -15.63
C VAL A 493 4.84 -23.51 -15.48
N ASP A 494 4.54 -22.27 -15.10
CA ASP A 494 3.16 -21.80 -14.93
C ASP A 494 2.43 -21.70 -16.27
N ALA A 495 3.11 -21.20 -17.31
CA ALA A 495 2.59 -21.14 -18.67
C ALA A 495 2.30 -22.55 -19.23
N ALA A 496 3.24 -23.49 -19.08
CA ALA A 496 3.05 -24.87 -19.51
C ALA A 496 1.92 -25.58 -18.74
N ALA A 497 1.78 -25.32 -17.44
CA ALA A 497 0.71 -25.88 -16.62
C ALA A 497 -0.68 -25.38 -17.03
N VAL A 498 -0.80 -24.11 -17.45
CA VAL A 498 -2.06 -23.53 -17.92
C VAL A 498 -2.42 -23.99 -19.35
N MET A 499 -1.44 -24.30 -20.20
CA MET A 499 -1.68 -24.83 -21.55
C MET A 499 -2.01 -26.34 -21.57
N GLN A 500 -1.67 -27.08 -20.51
CA GLN A 500 -1.66 -28.54 -20.52
C GLN A 500 -3.01 -29.16 -20.96
N GLY A 501 -2.98 -29.90 -22.06
CA GLY A 501 -4.15 -30.61 -22.59
C GLY A 501 -4.92 -29.85 -23.68
N ASN A 502 -4.55 -28.60 -23.97
CA ASN A 502 -5.10 -27.79 -25.05
C ASN A 502 -4.17 -27.90 -26.27
N ALA A 503 -4.41 -28.91 -27.11
CA ALA A 503 -3.47 -29.35 -28.15
C ALA A 503 -3.25 -28.34 -29.29
N ASN A 504 -4.27 -27.56 -29.67
CA ASN A 504 -4.12 -26.50 -30.66
C ASN A 504 -3.31 -25.32 -30.08
N VAL A 505 -3.51 -24.98 -28.81
CA VAL A 505 -2.75 -23.93 -28.13
C VAL A 505 -1.29 -24.37 -27.90
N GLU A 506 -1.06 -25.62 -27.46
CA GLU A 506 0.28 -26.24 -27.36
C GLU A 506 1.00 -26.31 -28.71
N ALA A 507 0.29 -26.42 -29.84
CA ALA A 507 0.87 -26.43 -31.18
C ALA A 507 1.18 -25.01 -31.73
N ALA A 508 0.58 -23.96 -31.18
CA ALA A 508 0.69 -22.59 -31.69
C ALA A 508 1.65 -21.70 -30.86
N LEU A 509 1.70 -21.90 -29.54
CA LEU A 509 2.47 -21.11 -28.59
C LEU A 509 3.51 -21.96 -27.86
N ASN A 510 4.69 -21.40 -27.58
CA ASN A 510 5.63 -22.00 -26.64
C ASN A 510 5.43 -21.40 -25.24
N PRO A 511 5.53 -22.18 -24.15
CA PRO A 511 5.50 -21.65 -22.77
C PRO A 511 6.63 -20.64 -22.46
N GLU A 512 7.71 -20.63 -23.24
CA GLU A 512 8.82 -19.67 -23.09
C GLU A 512 8.50 -18.29 -23.69
N ASP A 513 7.57 -18.22 -24.65
CA ASP A 513 7.15 -17.00 -25.34
C ASP A 513 5.87 -16.38 -24.72
N ALA A 514 5.49 -16.84 -23.52
CA ALA A 514 4.29 -16.42 -22.81
C ALA A 514 4.44 -15.01 -22.22
N LEU A 515 3.62 -14.07 -22.70
CA LEU A 515 3.57 -12.69 -22.23
C LEU A 515 2.67 -12.52 -20.99
N ALA A 516 1.57 -13.27 -20.91
CA ALA A 516 0.67 -13.27 -19.76
C ALA A 516 -0.20 -14.54 -19.72
N ILE A 517 -0.60 -14.93 -18.51
CA ILE A 517 -1.72 -15.85 -18.28
C ILE A 517 -2.81 -15.12 -17.48
N GLY A 518 -4.07 -15.49 -17.72
CA GLY A 518 -5.18 -14.88 -17.00
C GLY A 518 -6.41 -15.78 -16.92
N LEU A 519 -7.31 -15.39 -16.01
CA LEU A 519 -8.59 -16.03 -15.78
C LEU A 519 -9.63 -14.94 -15.56
N LEU A 520 -10.71 -15.06 -16.32
CA LEU A 520 -11.87 -14.18 -16.28
C LEU A 520 -13.11 -15.02 -16.01
N GLY A 521 -14.02 -14.50 -15.21
CA GLY A 521 -15.30 -15.16 -15.01
C GLY A 521 -16.24 -14.44 -14.08
N GLY A 522 -17.35 -15.11 -13.81
CA GLY A 522 -18.39 -14.69 -12.89
C GLY A 522 -19.45 -15.77 -12.71
N ALA A 523 -20.37 -15.51 -11.80
CA ALA A 523 -21.53 -16.36 -11.52
C ALA A 523 -22.68 -15.48 -11.02
N TYR A 524 -23.91 -15.98 -11.08
CA TYR A 524 -25.04 -15.24 -10.55
C TYR A 524 -24.92 -15.05 -9.03
N SER A 525 -25.51 -13.97 -8.51
CA SER A 525 -25.50 -13.68 -7.08
C SER A 525 -26.39 -14.64 -6.30
N GLN A 526 -25.88 -15.22 -5.22
CA GLN A 526 -26.71 -16.05 -4.34
C GLN A 526 -27.71 -15.17 -3.58
N GLY A 527 -28.95 -15.66 -3.45
CA GLY A 527 -30.05 -14.94 -2.81
C GLY A 527 -30.77 -13.91 -3.71
N SER A 528 -30.33 -13.73 -4.96
CA SER A 528 -31.09 -12.98 -5.96
C SER A 528 -32.45 -13.60 -6.27
N VAL A 529 -33.38 -12.77 -6.74
CA VAL A 529 -34.67 -13.19 -7.28
C VAL A 529 -34.48 -13.68 -8.71
N GLU A 530 -34.86 -14.92 -8.99
CA GLU A 530 -34.81 -15.48 -10.36
C GLU A 530 -35.59 -14.61 -11.36
N GLY A 531 -35.03 -14.42 -12.55
CA GLY A 531 -35.61 -13.57 -13.60
C GLY A 531 -35.23 -12.09 -13.53
N VAL A 532 -34.34 -11.70 -12.60
CA VAL A 532 -33.70 -10.37 -12.59
C VAL A 532 -32.29 -10.47 -13.17
N SER A 533 -32.13 -10.09 -14.44
CA SER A 533 -30.83 -10.13 -15.12
C SER A 533 -29.88 -9.07 -14.55
N ASN A 534 -28.68 -9.51 -14.16
CA ASN A 534 -27.62 -8.68 -13.59
C ASN A 534 -26.35 -8.80 -14.43
N THR A 535 -25.60 -7.71 -14.58
CA THR A 535 -24.31 -7.70 -15.27
C THR A 535 -23.15 -7.88 -14.29
N TYR A 536 -22.22 -8.76 -14.67
CA TYR A 536 -20.98 -9.05 -13.98
C TYR A 536 -19.81 -8.81 -14.94
N SER A 537 -18.94 -7.86 -14.62
CA SER A 537 -17.87 -7.40 -15.51
C SER A 537 -16.49 -7.73 -14.96
N SER A 538 -15.69 -8.42 -15.76
CA SER A 538 -14.32 -8.81 -15.43
C SER A 538 -13.35 -8.27 -16.49
N VAL A 539 -12.31 -7.55 -16.06
CA VAL A 539 -11.42 -6.78 -16.95
C VAL A 539 -9.96 -7.02 -16.58
N ILE A 540 -9.13 -7.29 -17.58
CA ILE A 540 -7.66 -7.37 -17.44
C ILE A 540 -7.02 -6.37 -18.41
N LYS A 541 -6.03 -5.62 -17.93
CA LYS A 541 -5.21 -4.69 -18.70
C LYS A 541 -3.75 -5.08 -18.54
N LEU A 542 -3.05 -5.22 -19.66
CA LEU A 542 -1.64 -5.50 -19.74
C LEU A 542 -0.94 -4.32 -20.42
N LYS A 543 0.23 -3.95 -19.91
CA LYS A 543 1.24 -3.15 -20.60
C LYS A 543 2.51 -3.99 -20.61
N LEU A 544 3.10 -4.20 -21.77
CA LEU A 544 4.28 -5.06 -21.94
C LEU A 544 5.41 -4.29 -22.61
N ASP A 545 6.59 -4.31 -22.00
CA ASP A 545 7.81 -3.78 -22.60
C ASP A 545 8.30 -4.76 -23.68
N MET A 546 8.21 -4.36 -24.95
CA MET A 546 8.57 -5.21 -26.09
C MET A 546 10.02 -5.00 -26.55
N ASP A 547 10.82 -4.22 -25.81
CA ASP A 547 12.25 -4.03 -26.13
C ASP A 547 13.01 -5.36 -26.04
N GLY A 548 13.51 -5.84 -27.19
CA GLY A 548 14.27 -7.08 -27.30
C GLY A 548 13.42 -8.36 -27.35
N GLN A 549 12.09 -8.24 -27.49
CA GLN A 549 11.23 -9.38 -27.79
C GLN A 549 11.47 -9.91 -29.21
N ALA A 550 11.25 -11.20 -29.42
CA ALA A 550 11.43 -11.83 -30.72
C ALA A 550 10.34 -11.42 -31.72
N ASP A 551 10.70 -11.40 -33.01
CA ASP A 551 9.74 -11.09 -34.06
C ASP A 551 8.73 -12.23 -34.24
N GLY A 552 7.43 -11.95 -34.06
CA GLY A 552 6.41 -12.99 -34.08
C GLY A 552 4.98 -12.47 -34.15
N SER A 553 4.04 -13.38 -34.35
CA SER A 553 2.60 -13.05 -34.31
C SER A 553 2.10 -13.02 -32.87
N LEU A 554 1.33 -11.98 -32.52
CA LEU A 554 0.60 -11.91 -31.26
C LEU A 554 -0.56 -12.89 -31.30
N GLN A 555 -0.62 -13.80 -30.32
CA GLN A 555 -1.67 -14.80 -30.23
C GLN A 555 -2.30 -14.84 -28.83
N LEU A 556 -3.59 -15.19 -28.80
CA LEU A 556 -4.38 -15.47 -27.62
C LEU A 556 -4.87 -16.92 -27.69
N GLY A 557 -4.39 -17.78 -26.78
CA GLY A 557 -4.98 -19.09 -26.53
C GLY A 557 -6.10 -18.96 -25.50
N LEU A 558 -7.31 -19.42 -25.85
CA LEU A 558 -8.44 -19.57 -24.95
C LEU A 558 -8.47 -21.02 -24.44
N LEU A 559 -8.71 -21.18 -23.13
CA LEU A 559 -8.36 -22.41 -22.40
C LEU A 559 -9.43 -22.78 -21.37
N ASP A 560 -9.71 -24.08 -21.28
CA ASP A 560 -10.47 -24.76 -20.22
C ASP A 560 -11.74 -23.99 -19.76
N PRO A 561 -12.73 -23.70 -20.62
CA PRO A 561 -13.93 -23.02 -20.17
C PRO A 561 -14.71 -23.90 -19.18
N LEU A 562 -15.18 -23.29 -18.09
CA LEU A 562 -15.93 -23.97 -17.05
C LEU A 562 -17.20 -23.18 -16.73
N PHE A 563 -18.32 -23.88 -16.73
CA PHE A 563 -19.63 -23.32 -16.38
C PHE A 563 -20.17 -23.98 -15.11
N THR A 564 -21.09 -23.30 -14.45
CA THR A 564 -21.92 -23.87 -13.38
C THR A 564 -23.39 -23.79 -13.77
N GLY A 565 -24.22 -24.63 -13.15
CA GLY A 565 -25.66 -24.69 -13.45
C GLY A 565 -26.00 -25.52 -14.69
N THR A 566 -27.08 -25.14 -15.36
CA THR A 566 -27.74 -25.86 -16.47
C THR A 566 -27.66 -25.14 -17.82
N HIS A 567 -27.45 -23.82 -17.83
CA HIS A 567 -27.39 -22.98 -19.04
C HIS A 567 -26.17 -22.05 -19.07
N GLY A 568 -25.48 -21.83 -17.95
CA GLY A 568 -24.23 -21.08 -17.80
C GLY A 568 -24.38 -19.55 -17.80
N PHE A 569 -25.14 -19.00 -18.75
CA PHE A 569 -25.38 -17.56 -18.91
C PHE A 569 -26.63 -17.25 -19.76
N ASP A 570 -27.27 -16.09 -19.55
CA ASP A 570 -28.24 -15.53 -20.52
C ASP A 570 -27.50 -14.95 -21.74
N SER A 571 -26.43 -14.19 -21.48
CA SER A 571 -25.53 -13.70 -22.52
C SER A 571 -24.11 -13.48 -21.99
N LEU A 572 -23.11 -13.84 -22.78
CA LEU A 572 -21.70 -13.65 -22.50
C LEU A 572 -21.06 -12.79 -23.60
N TYR A 573 -20.19 -11.86 -23.23
CA TYR A 573 -19.53 -10.96 -24.17
C TYR A 573 -18.01 -10.89 -23.93
N LEU A 574 -17.22 -11.26 -24.93
CA LEU A 574 -15.77 -11.12 -24.94
C LEU A 574 -15.35 -9.98 -25.85
N ARG A 575 -14.54 -9.06 -25.32
CA ARG A 575 -13.87 -8.03 -26.10
C ARG A 575 -12.37 -8.03 -25.81
N VAL A 576 -11.58 -7.88 -26.88
CA VAL A 576 -10.13 -7.65 -26.81
C VAL A 576 -9.79 -6.37 -27.56
N ASP A 577 -9.15 -5.43 -26.86
CA ASP A 577 -8.51 -4.25 -27.45
C ASP A 577 -6.98 -4.45 -27.47
N VAL A 578 -6.31 -4.07 -28.56
CA VAL A 578 -4.84 -3.94 -28.69
C VAL A 578 -4.54 -2.52 -29.17
N GLU A 579 -3.67 -1.79 -28.47
CA GLU A 579 -3.43 -0.33 -28.67
C GLU A 579 -4.72 0.52 -28.67
N GLY A 580 -5.74 0.07 -27.94
CA GLY A 580 -7.07 0.70 -27.91
C GLY A 580 -7.94 0.43 -29.14
N VAL A 581 -7.45 -0.31 -30.14
CA VAL A 581 -8.20 -0.81 -31.30
C VAL A 581 -8.86 -2.14 -30.94
N GLN A 582 -10.16 -2.27 -31.20
CA GLN A 582 -10.89 -3.51 -30.96
C GLN A 582 -10.52 -4.57 -32.00
N VAL A 583 -9.83 -5.64 -31.57
CA VAL A 583 -9.41 -6.77 -32.42
C VAL A 583 -10.27 -8.02 -32.24
N THR A 584 -11.07 -8.09 -31.18
CA THR A 584 -12.08 -9.14 -30.96
C THR A 584 -13.29 -8.57 -30.26
N ASN A 585 -14.47 -9.01 -30.69
CA ASN A 585 -15.77 -8.61 -30.19
C ASN A 585 -16.75 -9.75 -30.50
N MET A 586 -17.00 -10.62 -29.52
CA MET A 586 -17.81 -11.82 -29.65
C MET A 586 -18.90 -11.83 -28.59
N GLY A 587 -20.15 -11.99 -29.01
CA GLY A 587 -21.29 -12.19 -28.11
C GLY A 587 -21.86 -13.59 -28.26
N PHE A 588 -22.24 -14.21 -27.15
CA PHE A 588 -22.79 -15.55 -27.07
C PHE A 588 -24.12 -15.51 -26.31
N THR A 589 -25.11 -16.25 -26.80
CA THR A 589 -26.41 -16.50 -26.13
C THR A 589 -26.72 -18.00 -26.08
N ASP A 590 -25.68 -18.82 -26.22
CA ASP A 590 -25.72 -20.28 -26.24
C ASP A 590 -24.43 -20.81 -25.64
N LEU A 591 -24.56 -21.68 -24.64
CA LEU A 591 -23.43 -22.26 -23.92
C LEU A 591 -22.57 -23.15 -24.82
N GLY A 592 -23.18 -23.96 -25.69
CA GLY A 592 -22.43 -24.87 -26.57
C GLY A 592 -21.47 -24.11 -27.51
N THR A 593 -21.94 -23.00 -28.07
CA THR A 593 -21.16 -22.11 -28.95
C THR A 593 -20.04 -21.40 -28.18
N ALA A 594 -20.27 -20.98 -26.93
CA ALA A 594 -19.21 -20.40 -26.10
C ALA A 594 -18.17 -21.44 -25.71
N LEU A 595 -18.57 -22.63 -25.25
CA LEU A 595 -17.64 -23.72 -24.93
C LEU A 595 -16.75 -24.05 -26.14
N ALA A 596 -17.33 -24.23 -27.33
CA ALA A 596 -16.58 -24.50 -28.56
C ALA A 596 -15.68 -23.33 -29.04
N PHE A 597 -15.85 -22.12 -28.52
CA PHE A 597 -15.01 -20.95 -28.84
C PHE A 597 -13.91 -20.73 -27.80
N PHE A 598 -14.16 -21.06 -26.53
CA PHE A 598 -13.21 -20.87 -25.43
C PHE A 598 -12.36 -22.11 -25.14
N ASP A 599 -12.72 -23.29 -25.65
CA ASP A 599 -11.97 -24.53 -25.51
C ASP A 599 -10.92 -24.66 -26.63
N ASP A 600 -9.66 -24.92 -26.25
CA ASP A 600 -8.49 -25.16 -27.12
C ASP A 600 -8.46 -24.33 -28.43
N THR A 601 -8.66 -23.01 -28.32
CA THR A 601 -8.84 -22.12 -29.47
C THR A 601 -7.79 -21.01 -29.49
N VAL A 602 -7.15 -20.81 -30.66
CA VAL A 602 -6.11 -19.80 -30.87
C VAL A 602 -6.62 -18.67 -31.76
N LEU A 603 -6.63 -17.44 -31.24
CA LEU A 603 -6.84 -16.22 -32.02
C LEU A 603 -5.48 -15.59 -32.36
N ASN A 604 -5.25 -15.26 -33.63
CA ASN A 604 -4.01 -14.66 -34.12
C ASN A 604 -4.29 -13.24 -34.63
N TYR A 605 -3.57 -12.25 -34.09
CA TYR A 605 -3.76 -10.83 -34.37
C TYR A 605 -2.71 -10.24 -35.35
N GLY A 606 -1.91 -11.11 -35.99
CA GLY A 606 -0.81 -10.69 -36.86
C GLY A 606 0.46 -10.34 -36.08
N PHE A 607 1.43 -9.73 -36.76
CA PHE A 607 2.70 -9.32 -36.16
C PHE A 607 2.51 -8.22 -35.12
N TRP A 608 3.11 -8.36 -33.94
CA TRP A 608 2.95 -7.39 -32.86
C TRP A 608 3.55 -6.01 -33.21
N GLN A 609 4.59 -6.00 -34.05
CA GLN A 609 5.28 -4.80 -34.53
C GLN A 609 4.41 -3.95 -35.47
N ASP A 610 3.45 -4.56 -36.16
CA ASP A 610 2.48 -3.86 -37.02
C ASP A 610 1.36 -3.21 -36.19
N GLN A 611 1.18 -3.64 -34.93
CA GLN A 611 0.13 -3.18 -34.03
C GLN A 611 0.63 -2.13 -33.02
N ILE A 612 1.87 -2.26 -32.53
CA ILE A 612 2.37 -1.55 -31.36
C ILE A 612 2.58 -0.03 -31.54
N SER A 613 2.42 0.69 -30.43
CA SER A 613 2.76 2.10 -30.27
C SER A 613 4.26 2.39 -30.41
N SER A 614 4.62 3.64 -30.74
CA SER A 614 6.00 4.10 -30.95
C SER A 614 6.84 4.22 -29.66
N ASP A 615 6.26 4.00 -28.48
CA ASP A 615 6.97 3.86 -27.21
C ASP A 615 7.46 2.42 -26.92
N ASN A 616 7.18 1.50 -27.85
CA ASN A 616 7.48 0.06 -27.79
C ASN A 616 6.90 -0.62 -26.54
N VAL A 617 5.75 -0.12 -26.05
CA VAL A 617 4.96 -0.75 -25.00
C VAL A 617 3.66 -1.25 -25.62
N LEU A 618 3.38 -2.55 -25.50
CA LEU A 618 2.17 -3.18 -26.04
C LEU A 618 1.05 -3.14 -25.00
N ASP A 619 -0.02 -2.40 -25.31
CA ASP A 619 -1.22 -2.26 -24.49
C ASP A 619 -2.32 -3.23 -24.96
N ILE A 620 -2.63 -4.23 -24.12
CA ILE A 620 -3.69 -5.21 -24.38
C ILE A 620 -4.76 -5.12 -23.28
N ARG A 621 -6.03 -5.24 -23.66
CA ARG A 621 -7.13 -5.25 -22.70
C ARG A 621 -8.22 -6.27 -23.04
N PHE A 622 -8.57 -7.06 -22.04
CA PHE A 622 -9.64 -8.05 -22.07
C PHE A 622 -10.82 -7.55 -21.26
N TYR A 623 -12.03 -7.74 -21.78
CA TYR A 623 -13.29 -7.58 -21.05
C TYR A 623 -14.09 -8.86 -21.24
N LEU A 624 -14.63 -9.37 -20.14
CA LEU A 624 -15.65 -10.42 -20.11
C LEU A 624 -16.85 -9.87 -19.35
N ASP A 625 -17.95 -9.64 -20.04
CA ASP A 625 -19.22 -9.24 -19.42
C ASP A 625 -20.19 -10.44 -19.48
N LEU A 626 -20.72 -10.80 -18.32
CA LEU A 626 -21.67 -11.89 -18.10
C LEU A 626 -23.01 -11.27 -17.67
N ASN A 627 -24.09 -11.57 -18.39
CA ASN A 627 -25.46 -11.33 -17.93
C ASN A 627 -26.12 -12.67 -17.61
N GLU A 628 -26.76 -12.74 -16.45
CA GLU A 628 -27.45 -13.92 -15.95
C GLU A 628 -28.57 -13.49 -14.97
N GLN A 629 -29.59 -14.32 -14.82
CA GLN A 629 -30.79 -14.13 -13.99
C GLN A 629 -31.21 -15.37 -13.15
N HIS A 630 -30.49 -16.49 -13.23
CA HIS A 630 -30.82 -17.76 -12.58
C HIS A 630 -29.78 -18.20 -11.53
N LEU A 631 -30.24 -18.82 -10.44
CA LEU A 631 -29.40 -19.20 -9.31
C LEU A 631 -28.45 -20.37 -9.63
N GLY A 632 -27.15 -20.18 -9.37
CA GLY A 632 -26.11 -21.20 -9.54
C GLY A 632 -25.51 -21.29 -10.95
N GLU A 633 -26.05 -20.55 -11.91
CA GLU A 633 -25.45 -20.39 -13.24
C GLU A 633 -24.19 -19.49 -13.18
N GLY A 634 -23.24 -19.73 -14.08
CA GLY A 634 -22.00 -18.97 -14.17
C GLY A 634 -21.03 -19.49 -15.22
N PHE A 635 -20.03 -18.68 -15.56
CA PHE A 635 -19.02 -18.98 -16.59
C PHE A 635 -17.65 -18.39 -16.24
N ASN A 636 -16.60 -19.16 -16.46
CA ASN A 636 -15.21 -18.72 -16.36
C ASN A 636 -14.30 -19.43 -17.38
N THR A 637 -13.18 -18.82 -17.73
CA THR A 637 -12.21 -19.34 -18.71
C THR A 637 -10.80 -18.91 -18.34
N ASN A 638 -9.82 -19.74 -18.68
CA ASN A 638 -8.41 -19.38 -18.67
C ASN A 638 -8.05 -18.78 -20.05
N PHE A 639 -6.96 -18.02 -20.10
CA PHE A 639 -6.30 -17.69 -21.36
C PHE A 639 -4.80 -17.52 -21.17
N ILE A 640 -4.08 -17.61 -22.29
CA ILE A 640 -2.66 -17.29 -22.40
C ILE A 640 -2.44 -16.34 -23.58
N VAL A 641 -1.58 -15.34 -23.39
CA VAL A 641 -1.10 -14.44 -24.44
C VAL A 641 0.36 -14.74 -24.67
N GLY A 642 0.79 -14.86 -25.93
CA GLY A 642 2.19 -15.07 -26.28
C GLY A 642 2.53 -14.57 -27.67
N VAL A 643 3.81 -14.65 -28.03
CA VAL A 643 4.31 -14.35 -29.37
C VAL A 643 4.86 -15.59 -30.05
N SER A 644 4.20 -16.06 -31.12
CA SER A 644 4.71 -17.20 -31.88
C SER A 644 5.78 -16.72 -32.87
N ALA A 645 7.04 -17.09 -32.67
CA ALA A 645 8.08 -16.86 -33.67
C ALA A 645 7.73 -17.58 -34.98
N VAL A 646 7.70 -16.86 -36.11
CA VAL A 646 7.39 -17.48 -37.40
C VAL A 646 8.56 -18.38 -37.83
N PRO A 647 8.37 -19.70 -38.03
CA PRO A 647 9.46 -20.58 -38.42
C PRO A 647 10.05 -20.11 -39.75
N VAL A 648 11.33 -19.70 -39.74
CA VAL A 648 12.04 -19.27 -40.95
C VAL A 648 11.92 -20.40 -41.98
N PRO A 649 11.31 -20.18 -43.16
CA PRO A 649 10.95 -21.26 -44.06
C PRO A 649 12.14 -22.16 -44.35
N ALA A 650 11.94 -23.48 -44.35
CA ALA A 650 13.01 -24.46 -44.59
C ALA A 650 13.76 -24.18 -45.91
N ALA A 651 13.11 -23.50 -46.87
CA ALA A 651 13.73 -22.95 -48.06
C ALA A 651 14.95 -22.05 -47.79
N VAL A 652 14.97 -21.21 -46.74
CA VAL A 652 16.12 -20.36 -46.41
C VAL A 652 17.33 -21.21 -46.01
N TRP A 653 17.13 -22.26 -45.21
CA TRP A 653 18.17 -23.23 -44.87
C TRP A 653 18.61 -24.08 -46.07
N LEU A 654 17.67 -24.44 -46.95
CA LEU A 654 17.95 -25.16 -48.21
C LEU A 654 18.74 -24.29 -49.20
N PHE A 655 18.42 -23.01 -49.33
CA PHE A 655 19.14 -22.05 -50.17
C PHE A 655 20.51 -21.71 -49.57
N GLY A 656 20.62 -21.53 -48.25
CA GLY A 656 21.90 -21.29 -47.57
C GLY A 656 22.86 -22.47 -47.70
N SER A 657 22.39 -23.69 -47.43
CA SER A 657 23.19 -24.91 -47.61
C SER A 657 23.48 -25.21 -49.09
N GLY A 658 22.53 -24.96 -50.00
CA GLY A 658 22.72 -25.07 -51.45
C GLY A 658 23.75 -24.10 -52.00
N LEU A 659 23.78 -22.86 -51.51
CA LEU A 659 24.75 -21.82 -51.89
C LEU A 659 26.16 -22.15 -51.36
N LEU A 660 26.26 -22.62 -50.12
CA LEU A 660 27.53 -23.13 -49.56
C LEU A 660 28.03 -24.37 -50.33
N GLY A 661 27.12 -25.26 -50.72
CA GLY A 661 27.42 -26.40 -51.61
C GLY A 661 27.96 -25.97 -52.96
N LEU A 662 27.33 -24.96 -53.60
CA LEU A 662 27.78 -24.37 -54.86
C LEU A 662 29.17 -23.72 -54.73
N LEU A 663 29.44 -22.99 -53.65
CA LEU A 663 30.76 -22.42 -53.36
C LEU A 663 31.82 -23.52 -53.15
N GLY A 664 31.47 -24.62 -52.50
CA GLY A 664 32.33 -25.80 -52.34
C GLY A 664 32.64 -26.49 -53.68
N VAL A 665 31.66 -26.62 -54.56
CA VAL A 665 31.84 -27.19 -55.91
C VAL A 665 32.64 -26.25 -56.82
N ALA A 666 32.40 -24.93 -56.75
CA ALA A 666 33.15 -23.93 -57.51
C ALA A 666 34.65 -23.92 -57.14
N ARG A 667 34.98 -24.04 -55.85
CA ARG A 667 36.37 -24.18 -55.36
C ARG A 667 37.07 -25.48 -55.79
N LYS A 668 36.34 -26.48 -56.29
CA LYS A 668 36.91 -27.75 -56.79
C LYS A 668 37.12 -27.77 -58.31
N ARG A 669 36.94 -26.63 -58.98
CA ARG A 669 37.16 -26.41 -60.42
C ARG A 669 38.19 -25.31 -60.73
N GLN A 670 38.93 -24.87 -59.71
CA GLN A 670 40.23 -24.22 -59.80
C GLN A 670 41.27 -25.19 -59.24
#